data_AF-A0A943NYB1-F1
#
_entry.id   AF-A0A943NYB1-F1
#
_cell.length_a   1.000
_cell.length_b   1.000
_cell.length_c   1.000
_cell.angle_alpha   90.00
_cell.angle_beta   90.00
_cell.angle_gamma   90.00
#
_symmetry.space_group_name_H-M   'P 1'
#
loop_
_entity.id
_entity.type
_entity.pdbx_description
1 polymer ?
#
loop_
_entity_poly.entity_id
_entity_poly.type
_entity_poly.pdbx_seq_one_letter_code
_entity_poly.pdbx_strand_id
1 'polypeptide(L)'
;MGEVFFKLLNMSLTAGWMILAVMCFRLIFRRTPRWVNCFMWSLVAIRLICPFSIESTFALLSATEPIKDYAVVEGETQDYIPSISSDWQIVQNSVNPMLADSFAYDESASVAPLQVVTHICGIVWGFGVILFVLYAVISLFRLHLRVREAVPYKDNILICDAVKSPFILGIVKPRIYISSGLQENEIKYIAAHEHAHLKRGDHWWKSLGYLLLCVYWFHPLCWIAYILFCKDIELACDEKVIRDMDIQDKKEYSRTLLACACRREMVFAYPLAFGEVGIKERVRSILNYKKPAFWLTAVSAAVCVIIAVCFLTTAPRKYQIRVTIPAGGMESFYYSDEEISPKGNRLTLSAGEGLGDTEVVLLPVEVKQENAYDAPTYLTPGMPVKMDVEKGAWFKIGVNVQNPAEEDMDVYVEVENVDVRIASVVENSTASDDYYTVLGEQQKNTEEFTVEKLLSLCNAGSEALQEAFAIDTEGGELPYSNLIREEGEEWLTWMYRIPLAYNGREYELQVSYWVAETAEEYGYTENELSDIRIVYPAMGDGQLLYDVDERYTPDLDVQSFLVREYDISKYVNLELPAGLTLGKYNMDFNDIWQGCLLKGDYEEPAHGEFAQESKYAPGGIGLVEMERFSDRVQFENNILQAVEWRMNHGGRDSEYEIIEGCDRQAILCEYSFDLFTAPEAEEYINKYDLEEEELQTTSRYWYVFFAEQDSDYVYTLFLNQEHFTKDDIIKLARTLKFMK
;
A
#
# COMPACT_ATOMS: atom_id res chain seq x y z
N MET A 1 1.16 13.57 -9.61
CA MET A 1 1.92 14.77 -9.14
C MET A 1 1.72 15.02 -7.65
N GLY A 2 0.48 14.96 -7.12
CA GLY A 2 0.21 15.15 -5.68
C GLY A 2 0.91 14.13 -4.77
N GLU A 3 0.78 12.83 -5.05
CA GLU A 3 1.44 11.75 -4.29
C GLU A 3 2.97 11.89 -4.25
N VAL A 4 3.59 12.20 -5.39
CA VAL A 4 5.04 12.42 -5.47
C VAL A 4 5.46 13.59 -4.58
N PHE A 5 4.71 14.68 -4.60
CA PHE A 5 4.97 15.82 -3.73
C PHE A 5 4.76 15.47 -2.25
N PHE A 6 3.69 14.75 -1.92
CA PHE A 6 3.38 14.32 -0.56
C PHE A 6 4.48 13.43 0.02
N LYS A 7 4.98 12.46 -0.77
CA LYS A 7 6.13 11.64 -0.40
C LYS A 7 7.40 12.46 -0.18
N LEU A 8 7.70 13.40 -1.08
CA LEU A 8 8.85 14.31 -0.93
C LEU A 8 8.70 15.24 0.29
N LEU A 9 7.48 15.67 0.62
CA LEU A 9 7.20 16.45 1.81
C LEU A 9 7.55 15.66 3.08
N ASN A 10 7.07 14.42 3.20
CA ASN A 10 7.39 13.52 4.31
C ASN A 10 8.91 13.24 4.41
N MET A 11 9.58 13.00 3.29
CA MET A 11 11.04 12.83 3.25
C MET A 11 11.78 14.10 3.69
N SER A 12 11.27 15.29 3.35
CA SER A 12 11.89 16.56 3.73
C SER A 12 11.76 16.85 5.22
N LEU A 13 10.63 16.49 5.85
CA LEU A 13 10.40 16.67 7.29
C LEU A 13 11.37 15.81 8.12
N THR A 14 11.49 14.53 7.76
CA THR A 14 12.42 13.61 8.42
C THR A 14 13.89 14.02 8.20
N ALA A 15 14.26 14.42 6.99
CA ALA A 15 15.59 14.97 6.70
C ALA A 15 15.84 16.32 7.43
N GLY A 16 14.79 17.10 7.71
CA GLY A 16 14.87 18.34 8.49
C GLY A 16 15.47 18.13 9.87
N TRP A 17 15.04 17.09 10.59
CA TRP A 17 15.62 16.72 11.88
C TRP A 17 17.11 16.37 11.79
N MET A 18 17.49 15.66 10.72
CA MET A 18 18.88 15.34 10.46
C MET A 18 19.71 16.59 10.15
N ILE A 19 19.18 17.53 9.35
CA ILE A 19 19.82 18.83 9.10
C ILE A 19 20.08 19.57 10.42
N LEU A 20 19.08 19.61 11.32
CA LEU A 20 19.23 20.22 12.64
C LEU A 20 20.29 19.50 13.48
N ALA A 21 20.31 18.16 13.47
CA ALA A 21 21.34 17.38 14.16
C ALA A 21 22.75 17.68 13.63
N VAL A 22 22.93 17.78 12.31
CA VAL A 22 24.20 18.18 11.69
C VAL A 22 24.57 19.62 12.07
N MET A 23 23.61 20.55 12.10
CA MET A 23 23.85 21.92 12.55
C MET A 23 24.31 21.98 14.01
N CYS A 24 23.66 21.23 14.90
CA CYS A 24 24.06 21.10 16.30
C CYS A 24 25.45 20.47 16.45
N PHE A 25 25.72 19.40 15.70
CA PHE A 25 27.04 18.77 15.66
C PHE A 25 28.11 19.78 15.28
N ARG A 26 27.90 20.57 14.22
CA ARG A 26 28.84 21.63 13.79
C ARG A 26 29.10 22.68 14.87
N LEU A 27 28.09 22.99 15.70
CA LEU A 27 28.20 23.96 16.78
C LEU A 27 28.97 23.43 17.99
N ILE A 28 28.79 22.16 18.34
CA ILE A 28 29.42 21.50 19.49
C ILE A 28 30.86 21.10 19.14
N PHE A 29 31.05 20.49 17.97
CA PHE A 29 32.29 19.86 17.52
C PHE A 29 33.15 20.79 16.65
N ARG A 30 33.38 22.03 17.09
CA ARG A 30 34.10 23.05 16.28
C ARG A 30 35.56 22.73 15.94
N ARG A 31 36.15 21.75 16.60
CA ARG A 31 37.57 21.35 16.45
C ARG A 31 37.76 20.08 15.61
N THR A 32 36.70 19.54 15.03
CA THR A 32 36.78 18.32 14.23
C THR A 32 37.40 18.61 12.87
N PRO A 33 37.98 17.57 12.22
CA PRO A 33 38.43 17.71 10.85
C PRO A 33 37.27 18.15 9.97
N ARG A 34 37.51 19.11 9.07
CA ARG A 34 36.46 19.71 8.26
C ARG A 34 35.86 18.74 7.25
N TRP A 35 36.62 17.71 6.84
CA TRP A 35 36.11 16.64 5.98
C TRP A 35 34.95 15.86 6.64
N VAL A 36 34.91 15.77 7.97
CA VAL A 36 33.81 15.10 8.71
C VAL A 36 32.51 15.86 8.49
N ASN A 37 32.54 17.19 8.47
CA ASN A 37 31.34 17.99 8.19
C ASN A 37 30.80 17.70 6.78
N CYS A 38 31.68 17.58 5.78
CA CYS A 38 31.27 17.18 4.43
C CYS A 38 30.64 15.78 4.40
N PHE A 39 31.18 14.83 5.17
CA PHE A 39 30.61 13.50 5.31
C PHE A 39 29.21 13.54 5.95
N MET A 40 29.00 14.35 7.00
CA MET A 40 27.68 14.51 7.62
C MET A 40 26.62 15.03 6.64
N TRP A 41 26.99 15.97 5.77
CA TRP A 41 26.08 16.44 4.72
C TRP A 41 25.77 15.35 3.67
N SER A 42 26.69 14.42 3.41
CA SER A 42 26.42 13.28 2.54
C SER A 42 25.35 12.35 3.13
N LEU A 43 25.30 12.20 4.46
CA LEU A 43 24.26 11.44 5.13
C LEU A 43 22.88 12.12 4.99
N VAL A 44 22.83 13.46 5.09
CA VAL A 44 21.61 14.24 4.79
C VAL A 44 21.17 14.04 3.34
N ALA A 45 22.11 14.06 2.39
CA ALA A 45 21.80 13.81 0.99
C ALA A 45 21.25 12.39 0.77
N ILE A 46 21.83 11.38 1.43
CA ILE A 46 21.30 10.00 1.39
C ILE A 46 19.85 9.97 1.89
N ARG A 47 19.54 10.63 3.01
CA ARG A 47 18.17 10.66 3.55
C ARG A 47 17.17 11.36 2.63
N LEU A 48 17.61 12.40 1.92
CA LEU A 48 16.80 13.13 0.95
C LEU A 48 16.61 12.38 -0.38
N ILE A 49 17.47 11.41 -0.70
CA ILE A 49 17.40 10.63 -1.95
C ILE A 49 16.71 9.28 -1.72
N CYS A 50 17.02 8.62 -0.61
CA CYS A 50 16.58 7.26 -0.31
C CYS A 50 15.19 7.29 0.34
N PRO A 51 14.15 6.74 -0.32
CA PRO A 51 12.83 6.62 0.29
C PRO A 51 12.76 5.47 1.30
N PHE A 52 13.71 4.54 1.28
CA PHE A 52 13.75 3.36 2.14
C PHE A 52 14.50 3.67 3.44
N SER A 53 13.96 3.19 4.56
CA SER A 53 14.58 3.26 5.89
C SER A 53 14.81 1.84 6.41
N ILE A 54 15.94 1.62 7.07
CA ILE A 54 16.26 0.32 7.69
C ILE A 54 15.64 0.32 9.10
N GLU A 55 15.00 -0.77 9.52
CA GLU A 55 14.43 -0.87 10.87
C GLU A 55 15.52 -1.04 11.94
N SER A 56 15.39 -0.34 13.07
CA SER A 56 16.34 -0.39 14.19
C SER A 56 15.70 0.06 15.49
N THR A 57 16.02 -0.64 16.58
CA THR A 57 15.61 -0.27 17.95
C THR A 57 16.27 1.02 18.46
N PHE A 58 17.26 1.54 17.74
CA PHE A 58 17.98 2.79 18.08
C PHE A 58 17.53 3.99 17.25
N ALA A 59 16.50 3.82 16.41
CA ALA A 59 15.88 4.91 15.67
C ALA A 59 15.25 5.92 16.63
N LEU A 60 15.52 7.20 16.38
CA LEU A 60 14.96 8.29 17.19
C LEU A 60 13.66 8.85 16.58
N LEU A 61 13.41 8.54 15.30
CA LEU A 61 12.18 8.87 14.60
C LEU A 61 11.24 7.67 14.67
N SER A 62 10.12 7.82 15.39
CA SER A 62 9.09 6.77 15.56
C SER A 62 8.30 6.48 14.28
N ALA A 63 8.27 7.39 13.30
CA ALA A 63 7.50 7.25 12.06
C ALA A 63 8.33 7.51 10.79
N THR A 64 8.23 6.59 9.82
CA THR A 64 8.70 6.74 8.43
C THR A 64 7.99 7.88 7.70
N GLU A 65 6.69 8.05 7.99
CA GLU A 65 5.78 9.02 7.38
C GLU A 65 5.16 9.89 8.48
N PRO A 66 5.74 11.09 8.73
CA PRO A 66 5.26 11.99 9.77
C PRO A 66 3.81 12.45 9.57
N ILE A 67 3.40 12.65 8.32
CA ILE A 67 2.04 12.99 7.92
C ILE A 67 1.44 11.77 7.23
N LYS A 68 0.37 11.25 7.81
CA LYS A 68 -0.45 10.16 7.28
C LYS A 68 -1.71 10.74 6.64
N ASP A 69 -2.20 10.06 5.63
CA ASP A 69 -3.49 10.30 4.97
C ASP A 69 -4.65 9.50 5.59
N TYR A 70 -4.36 8.74 6.65
CA TYR A 70 -5.33 8.02 7.48
C TYR A 70 -5.14 8.36 8.97
N ALA A 71 -6.18 8.12 9.75
CA ALA A 71 -6.14 8.20 11.21
C ALA A 71 -6.67 6.90 11.81
N VAL A 72 -6.13 6.50 12.96
CA VAL A 72 -6.71 5.41 13.76
C VAL A 72 -7.65 6.06 14.77
N VAL A 73 -8.93 5.79 14.65
CA VAL A 73 -9.98 6.29 15.55
C VAL A 73 -10.67 5.06 16.13
N GLU A 74 -10.64 4.93 17.47
CA GLU A 74 -11.28 3.81 18.19
C GLU A 74 -10.84 2.41 17.72
N GLY A 75 -9.57 2.26 17.32
CA GLY A 75 -9.01 0.96 16.89
C GLY A 75 -9.21 0.65 15.40
N GLU A 76 -10.00 1.44 14.68
CA GLU A 76 -10.21 1.28 13.24
C GLU A 76 -9.37 2.28 12.44
N THR A 77 -8.83 1.83 11.29
CA THR A 77 -8.10 2.71 10.37
C THR A 77 -9.09 3.40 9.46
N GLN A 78 -9.30 4.69 9.68
CA GLN A 78 -10.12 5.54 8.82
C GLN A 78 -9.25 6.23 7.79
N ASP A 79 -9.41 5.82 6.53
CA ASP A 79 -8.74 6.42 5.39
C ASP A 79 -9.28 7.84 5.11
N TYR A 80 -8.44 8.68 4.52
CA TYR A 80 -8.73 10.08 4.17
C TYR A 80 -8.91 11.04 5.35
N ILE A 81 -8.48 10.67 6.56
CA ILE A 81 -8.37 11.56 7.71
C ILE A 81 -6.88 11.89 7.93
N PRO A 82 -6.41 13.09 7.58
CA PRO A 82 -5.01 13.42 7.74
C PRO A 82 -4.61 13.51 9.21
N SER A 83 -3.56 12.77 9.59
CA SER A 83 -3.04 12.76 10.95
C SER A 83 -1.52 12.91 10.98
N ILE A 84 -1.00 13.56 12.04
CA ILE A 84 0.43 13.63 12.30
C ILE A 84 0.79 12.56 13.32
N SER A 85 1.73 11.69 12.95
CA SER A 85 2.29 10.67 13.84
C SER A 85 3.21 11.33 14.86
N SER A 86 2.71 11.51 16.09
CA SER A 86 3.44 12.16 17.18
C SER A 86 2.97 11.66 18.54
N ASP A 87 3.92 11.44 19.45
CA ASP A 87 3.66 11.09 20.85
C ASP A 87 3.29 12.32 21.70
N TRP A 88 3.25 13.52 21.11
CA TRP A 88 2.95 14.74 21.84
C TRP A 88 1.44 14.99 21.92
N GLN A 89 0.92 15.05 23.15
CA GLN A 89 -0.51 15.25 23.42
C GLN A 89 -1.13 16.46 22.72
N ILE A 90 -0.37 17.56 22.56
CA ILE A 90 -0.86 18.77 21.87
C ILE A 90 -1.11 18.48 20.38
N VAL A 91 -0.29 17.64 19.76
CA VAL A 91 -0.48 17.25 18.36
C VAL A 91 -1.72 16.37 18.24
N GLN A 92 -1.85 15.37 19.11
CA GLN A 92 -2.98 14.45 19.13
C GLN A 92 -4.32 15.14 19.42
N ASN A 93 -4.37 16.04 20.39
CA ASN A 93 -5.64 16.61 20.88
C ASN A 93 -6.02 17.94 20.24
N SER A 94 -5.13 18.59 19.50
CA SER A 94 -5.39 19.92 18.94
C SER A 94 -5.04 20.03 17.46
N VAL A 95 -3.91 19.47 17.03
CA VAL A 95 -3.48 19.58 15.63
C VAL A 95 -4.20 18.56 14.75
N ASN A 96 -4.27 17.30 15.17
CA ASN A 96 -4.93 16.24 14.40
C ASN A 96 -6.43 16.51 14.19
N PRO A 97 -7.22 16.94 15.21
CA PRO A 97 -8.61 17.33 14.99
C PRO A 97 -8.76 18.52 14.03
N MET A 98 -7.89 19.53 14.12
CA MET A 98 -7.92 20.67 13.19
C MET A 98 -7.61 20.26 11.73
N LEU A 99 -6.71 19.30 11.55
CA LEU A 99 -6.39 18.72 10.25
C LEU A 99 -7.58 17.93 9.70
N ALA A 100 -8.20 17.10 10.54
CA ALA A 100 -9.42 16.37 10.19
C ALA A 100 -10.54 17.34 9.79
N ASP A 101 -10.87 18.33 10.62
CA ASP A 101 -11.92 19.32 10.30
C ASP A 101 -11.69 20.07 8.98
N SER A 102 -10.43 20.29 8.60
CA SER A 102 -10.09 21.09 7.41
C SER A 102 -9.92 20.27 6.14
N PHE A 103 -9.58 18.98 6.27
CA PHE A 103 -9.08 18.17 5.16
C PHE A 103 -9.63 16.74 5.11
N ALA A 104 -10.39 16.30 6.12
CA ALA A 104 -11.09 15.04 6.08
C ALA A 104 -12.05 15.01 4.88
N TYR A 105 -12.23 13.81 4.35
CA TYR A 105 -13.22 13.58 3.32
C TYR A 105 -14.63 13.89 3.87
N ASP A 106 -15.40 14.64 3.10
CA ASP A 106 -16.81 14.92 3.33
C ASP A 106 -17.57 14.25 2.19
N GLU A 107 -18.56 13.41 2.51
CA GLU A 107 -19.36 12.66 1.53
C GLU A 107 -20.06 13.56 0.50
N SER A 108 -20.25 14.86 0.81
CA SER A 108 -20.79 15.84 -0.14
C SER A 108 -19.79 16.32 -1.19
N ALA A 109 -18.49 16.01 -1.04
CA ALA A 109 -17.43 16.43 -1.94
C ALA A 109 -17.00 15.30 -2.89
N SER A 110 -16.96 15.59 -4.20
CA SER A 110 -16.55 14.61 -5.22
C SER A 110 -15.07 14.20 -5.17
N VAL A 111 -14.23 14.88 -4.37
CA VAL A 111 -12.79 14.60 -4.22
C VAL A 111 -12.36 14.98 -2.80
N ALA A 112 -11.49 14.18 -2.18
CA ALA A 112 -10.91 14.50 -0.87
C ALA A 112 -10.16 15.85 -0.88
N PRO A 113 -10.46 16.78 0.07
CA PRO A 113 -9.82 18.09 0.10
C PRO A 113 -8.29 18.02 0.19
N LEU A 114 -7.76 17.05 0.94
CA LEU A 114 -6.32 16.78 1.02
C LEU A 114 -5.72 16.43 -0.36
N GLN A 115 -6.42 15.64 -1.16
CA GLN A 115 -5.96 15.24 -2.50
C GLN A 115 -5.94 16.44 -3.45
N VAL A 116 -6.96 17.31 -3.39
CA VAL A 116 -7.01 18.56 -4.17
C VAL A 116 -5.83 19.47 -3.81
N VAL A 117 -5.59 19.69 -2.52
CA VAL A 117 -4.51 20.56 -2.04
C VAL A 117 -3.14 20.00 -2.39
N THR A 118 -2.90 18.71 -2.13
CA THR A 118 -1.63 18.07 -2.50
C THR A 118 -1.39 18.07 -4.01
N HIS A 119 -2.44 17.91 -4.82
CA HIS A 119 -2.33 18.01 -6.28
C HIS A 119 -1.94 19.42 -6.74
N ILE A 120 -2.61 20.47 -6.24
CA ILE A 120 -2.27 21.87 -6.54
C ILE A 120 -0.84 22.18 -6.10
N CYS A 121 -0.47 21.80 -4.87
CA CYS A 121 0.89 21.96 -4.36
C CYS A 121 1.90 21.19 -5.22
N GLY A 122 1.58 19.99 -5.69
CA GLY A 122 2.42 19.20 -6.59
C GLY A 122 2.65 19.88 -7.94
N ILE A 123 1.64 20.54 -8.51
CA ILE A 123 1.79 21.34 -9.73
C ILE A 123 2.73 22.53 -9.49
N VAL A 124 2.47 23.32 -8.43
CA VAL A 124 3.31 24.49 -8.07
C VAL A 124 4.76 24.06 -7.81
N TRP A 125 4.94 22.95 -7.11
CA TRP A 125 6.24 22.33 -6.87
C TRP A 125 6.96 21.99 -8.18
N GLY A 126 6.28 21.31 -9.11
CA GLY A 126 6.84 20.92 -10.40
C GLY A 126 7.30 22.11 -11.24
N PHE A 127 6.50 23.19 -11.28
CA PHE A 127 6.90 24.45 -11.92
C PHE A 127 8.15 25.05 -11.27
N GLY A 128 8.22 25.03 -9.94
CA GLY A 128 9.40 25.49 -9.21
C GLY A 128 10.66 24.71 -9.58
N VAL A 129 10.58 23.37 -9.60
CA VAL A 129 11.70 22.50 -10.00
C VAL A 129 12.18 22.86 -11.40
N ILE A 130 11.26 22.95 -12.36
CA ILE A 130 11.58 23.31 -13.76
C ILE A 130 12.27 24.67 -13.82
N LEU A 131 11.75 25.68 -13.12
CA LEU A 131 12.33 27.02 -13.10
C LEU A 131 13.76 27.03 -12.55
N PHE A 132 14.01 26.37 -11.42
CA PHE A 132 15.34 26.32 -10.82
C PHE A 132 16.34 25.53 -11.68
N VAL A 133 15.92 24.41 -12.29
CA VAL A 133 16.75 23.64 -13.20
C VAL A 133 17.06 24.43 -14.47
N LEU A 134 16.06 25.08 -15.08
CA LEU A 134 16.27 25.96 -16.24
C LEU A 134 17.21 27.11 -15.91
N TYR A 135 17.05 27.75 -14.75
CA TYR A 135 17.97 28.77 -14.28
C TYR A 135 19.41 28.24 -14.18
N ALA A 136 19.61 27.05 -13.63
CA ALA A 136 20.92 26.39 -13.55
C ALA A 136 21.54 26.17 -14.93
N VAL A 137 20.76 25.62 -15.87
CA VAL A 137 21.19 25.32 -17.24
C VAL A 137 21.53 26.60 -17.99
N ILE A 138 20.68 27.63 -17.92
CA ILE A 138 20.93 28.93 -18.55
C ILE A 138 22.17 29.59 -17.95
N SER A 139 22.34 29.51 -16.63
CA SER A 139 23.49 30.05 -15.91
C SER A 139 24.79 29.38 -16.34
N LEU A 140 24.80 28.04 -16.45
CA LEU A 140 25.92 27.27 -16.99
C LEU A 140 26.21 27.63 -18.45
N PHE A 141 25.17 27.73 -19.27
CA PHE A 141 25.32 28.07 -20.69
C PHE A 141 25.93 29.47 -20.88
N ARG A 142 25.43 30.47 -20.15
CA ARG A 142 26.01 31.83 -20.14
C ARG A 142 27.46 31.83 -19.68
N LEU A 143 27.80 31.02 -18.68
CA LEU A 143 29.16 30.88 -18.19
C LEU A 143 30.07 30.21 -19.22
N HIS A 144 29.61 29.15 -19.89
CA HIS A 144 30.32 28.48 -20.97
C HIS A 144 30.62 29.43 -22.14
N LEU A 145 29.65 30.26 -22.54
CA LEU A 145 29.86 31.27 -23.57
C LEU A 145 30.91 32.32 -23.16
N ARG A 146 30.90 32.72 -21.88
CA ARG A 146 31.84 33.72 -21.35
C ARG A 146 33.29 33.22 -21.33
N VAL A 147 33.51 31.93 -21.14
CA VAL A 147 34.86 31.33 -21.10
C VAL A 147 35.29 30.65 -22.38
N ARG A 148 34.56 30.85 -23.48
CA ARG A 148 34.87 30.23 -24.78
C ARG A 148 36.24 30.65 -25.32
N GLU A 149 36.62 31.89 -25.07
CA GLU A 149 37.88 32.50 -25.52
C GLU A 149 39.05 32.23 -24.54
N ALA A 150 38.95 31.24 -23.65
CA ALA A 150 39.99 30.95 -22.68
C ALA A 150 41.22 30.25 -23.32
N VAL A 151 42.41 30.65 -22.90
CA VAL A 151 43.69 30.21 -23.48
C VAL A 151 44.36 29.19 -22.55
N PRO A 152 44.90 28.07 -23.06
CA PRO A 152 45.62 27.10 -22.23
C PRO A 152 46.88 27.70 -21.61
N TYR A 153 47.09 27.44 -20.32
CA TYR A 153 48.30 27.81 -19.59
C TYR A 153 49.17 26.59 -19.27
N LYS A 154 48.88 25.88 -18.17
CA LYS A 154 49.61 24.68 -17.69
C LYS A 154 48.68 23.75 -16.91
N ASP A 155 48.95 22.44 -16.91
CA ASP A 155 48.33 21.46 -15.99
C ASP A 155 46.79 21.56 -15.85
N ASN A 156 46.08 21.60 -16.99
CA ASN A 156 44.61 21.72 -17.06
C ASN A 156 44.03 23.07 -16.54
N ILE A 157 44.86 24.11 -16.52
CA ILE A 157 44.51 25.50 -16.22
C ILE A 157 44.36 26.30 -17.52
N LEU A 158 43.25 27.04 -17.62
CA LEU A 158 42.92 27.97 -18.68
C LEU A 158 42.91 29.41 -18.12
N ILE A 159 43.42 30.36 -18.89
CA ILE A 159 43.38 31.78 -18.56
C ILE A 159 42.22 32.44 -19.29
N CYS A 160 41.38 33.17 -18.57
CA CYS A 160 40.24 33.89 -19.13
C CYS A 160 39.97 35.20 -18.37
N ASP A 161 40.16 36.34 -19.03
CA ASP A 161 39.94 37.67 -18.42
C ASP A 161 38.47 38.05 -18.29
N ALA A 162 37.58 37.31 -18.96
CA ALA A 162 36.15 37.48 -18.81
C ALA A 162 35.66 37.06 -17.40
N VAL A 163 36.49 36.37 -16.61
CA VAL A 163 36.17 35.95 -15.25
C VAL A 163 37.20 36.54 -14.26
N LYS A 164 36.70 37.31 -13.29
CA LYS A 164 37.53 38.00 -12.29
C LYS A 164 38.01 37.11 -11.14
N SER A 165 37.44 35.91 -10.99
CA SER A 165 37.72 34.97 -9.89
C SER A 165 38.02 33.57 -10.42
N PRO A 166 38.98 32.84 -9.81
CA PRO A 166 39.21 31.44 -10.13
C PRO A 166 37.97 30.57 -9.91
N PHE A 167 37.76 29.57 -10.77
CA PHE A 167 36.70 28.56 -10.61
C PHE A 167 36.94 27.33 -11.49
N ILE A 168 36.25 26.23 -11.16
CA ILE A 168 36.21 25.01 -11.98
C ILE A 168 34.92 24.98 -12.80
N LEU A 169 35.04 24.59 -14.08
CA LEU A 169 33.90 24.34 -14.96
C LEU A 169 34.00 22.98 -15.64
N GLY A 170 32.89 22.25 -15.66
CA GLY A 170 32.74 20.95 -16.33
C GLY A 170 32.43 19.81 -15.37
N ILE A 171 31.65 18.84 -15.86
CA ILE A 171 31.22 17.66 -15.12
C ILE A 171 32.13 16.45 -15.44
N VAL A 172 32.31 16.13 -16.72
CA VAL A 172 33.10 14.95 -17.16
C VAL A 172 34.60 15.25 -17.28
N LYS A 173 34.96 16.44 -17.78
CA LYS A 173 36.34 16.91 -17.91
C LYS A 173 36.46 18.30 -17.28
N PRO A 174 36.50 18.40 -15.94
CA PRO A 174 36.54 19.69 -15.27
C PRO A 174 37.86 20.40 -15.57
N ARG A 175 37.79 21.69 -15.91
CA ARG A 175 38.96 22.55 -16.18
C ARG A 175 38.98 23.73 -15.22
N ILE A 176 40.17 24.17 -14.84
CA ILE A 176 40.37 25.30 -13.93
C ILE A 176 40.50 26.58 -14.76
N TYR A 177 39.73 27.61 -14.43
CA TYR A 177 39.77 28.91 -15.11
C TYR A 177 40.30 29.97 -14.14
N ILE A 178 41.30 30.74 -14.59
CA ILE A 178 42.00 31.76 -13.79
C ILE A 178 42.07 33.08 -14.60
N SER A 179 42.08 34.23 -13.94
CA SER A 179 42.29 35.55 -14.59
C SER A 179 43.78 35.81 -14.87
N SER A 180 44.11 36.52 -15.96
CA SER A 180 45.51 36.88 -16.26
C SER A 180 46.12 37.89 -15.26
N GLY A 181 45.29 38.59 -14.47
CA GLY A 181 45.72 39.62 -13.52
C GLY A 181 46.31 39.11 -12.20
N LEU A 182 46.72 37.83 -12.14
CA LEU A 182 47.28 37.20 -10.94
C LEU A 182 48.80 37.04 -11.07
N GLN A 183 49.53 37.35 -10.00
CA GLN A 183 50.98 37.15 -9.97
C GLN A 183 51.31 35.66 -9.92
N GLU A 184 52.50 35.26 -10.39
CA GLU A 184 52.93 33.85 -10.43
C GLU A 184 52.86 33.17 -9.04
N ASN A 185 53.17 33.93 -7.99
CA ASN A 185 53.09 33.52 -6.60
C ASN A 185 51.63 33.26 -6.15
N GLU A 186 50.69 34.08 -6.61
CA GLU A 186 49.25 33.95 -6.33
C GLU A 186 48.67 32.75 -7.09
N ILE A 187 49.11 32.54 -8.34
CA ILE A 187 48.69 31.40 -9.18
C ILE A 187 49.06 30.08 -8.50
N LYS A 188 50.25 29.97 -7.88
CA LYS A 188 50.67 28.77 -7.14
C LYS A 188 49.65 28.37 -6.05
N TYR A 189 49.23 29.33 -5.24
CA TYR A 189 48.29 29.11 -4.13
C TYR A 189 46.86 28.82 -4.61
N ILE A 190 46.40 29.53 -5.63
CA ILE A 190 45.09 29.33 -6.24
C ILE A 190 45.02 27.97 -6.92
N ALA A 191 46.02 27.62 -7.72
CA ALA A 191 46.08 26.32 -8.39
C ALA A 191 46.08 25.16 -7.39
N ALA A 192 46.79 25.30 -6.26
CA ALA A 192 46.75 24.29 -5.20
C ALA A 192 45.34 24.11 -4.60
N HIS A 193 44.59 25.20 -4.43
CA HIS A 193 43.21 25.19 -3.94
C HIS A 193 42.24 24.55 -4.95
N GLU A 194 42.25 25.01 -6.20
CA GLU A 194 41.38 24.47 -7.25
C GLU A 194 41.70 22.99 -7.54
N HIS A 195 42.97 22.59 -7.51
CA HIS A 195 43.35 21.19 -7.65
C HIS A 195 42.89 20.34 -6.46
N ALA A 196 42.86 20.89 -5.24
CA ALA A 196 42.32 20.21 -4.08
C ALA A 196 40.80 19.95 -4.23
N HIS A 197 40.04 20.89 -4.82
CA HIS A 197 38.63 20.68 -5.18
C HIS A 197 38.46 19.56 -6.21
N LEU A 198 39.27 19.54 -7.29
CA LEU A 198 39.23 18.47 -8.29
C LEU A 198 39.53 17.10 -7.68
N LYS A 199 40.59 17.02 -6.86
CA LYS A 199 41.00 15.77 -6.20
C LYS A 199 39.97 15.25 -5.19
N ARG A 200 39.10 16.11 -4.67
CA ARG A 200 37.99 15.74 -3.77
C ARG A 200 36.69 15.47 -4.50
N GLY A 201 36.59 15.82 -5.79
CA GLY A 201 35.35 15.71 -6.55
C GLY A 201 34.28 16.73 -6.14
N ASP A 202 34.68 17.89 -5.59
CA ASP A 202 33.74 18.86 -5.01
C ASP A 202 32.73 19.43 -6.04
N HIS A 203 33.09 19.40 -7.33
CA HIS A 203 32.20 19.77 -8.44
C HIS A 203 30.96 18.85 -8.56
N TRP A 204 31.10 17.55 -8.28
CA TRP A 204 29.97 16.61 -8.26
C TRP A 204 29.09 16.86 -7.05
N TRP A 205 29.70 16.94 -5.87
CA TRP A 205 28.99 17.14 -4.60
C TRP A 205 28.21 18.44 -4.56
N LYS A 206 28.76 19.54 -5.09
CA LYS A 206 28.07 20.82 -5.16
C LYS A 206 26.92 20.80 -6.18
N SER A 207 27.12 20.16 -7.34
CA SER A 207 26.06 20.00 -8.34
C SER A 207 24.91 19.16 -7.80
N LEU A 208 25.22 18.03 -7.15
CA LEU A 208 24.24 17.17 -6.48
C LEU A 208 23.48 17.93 -5.38
N GLY A 209 24.19 18.67 -4.53
CA GLY A 209 23.58 19.48 -3.48
C GLY A 209 22.62 20.54 -4.03
N TYR A 210 22.96 21.16 -5.17
CA TYR A 210 22.08 22.13 -5.83
C TYR A 210 20.87 21.45 -6.47
N LEU A 211 21.03 20.28 -7.11
CA LEU A 211 19.91 19.51 -7.66
C LEU A 211 18.93 19.09 -6.55
N LEU A 212 19.43 18.63 -5.41
CA LEU A 212 18.60 18.35 -4.24
C LEU A 212 17.89 19.63 -3.76
N LEU A 213 18.59 20.77 -3.72
CA LEU A 213 17.94 22.04 -3.39
C LEU A 213 16.86 22.43 -4.40
N CYS A 214 17.02 22.13 -5.69
CA CYS A 214 15.98 22.34 -6.70
C CYS A 214 14.74 21.48 -6.44
N VAL A 215 14.91 20.23 -6.00
CA VAL A 215 13.79 19.34 -5.64
C VAL A 215 13.11 19.81 -4.36
N TYR A 216 13.89 20.15 -3.34
CA TYR A 216 13.42 20.54 -2.00
C TYR A 216 13.38 22.05 -1.79
N TRP A 217 13.13 22.82 -2.86
CA TRP A 217 13.22 24.28 -2.85
C TRP A 217 12.22 24.94 -1.89
N PHE A 218 11.11 24.27 -1.58
CA PHE A 218 10.11 24.73 -0.62
C PHE A 218 10.58 24.63 0.85
N HIS A 219 11.60 23.82 1.14
CA HIS A 219 12.01 23.51 2.51
C HIS A 219 13.13 24.46 3.00
N PRO A 220 12.87 25.34 3.98
CA PRO A 220 13.82 26.39 4.40
C PRO A 220 15.12 25.83 5.01
N LEU A 221 15.07 24.69 5.71
CA LEU A 221 16.29 24.07 6.24
C LEU A 221 17.20 23.53 5.13
N CYS A 222 16.66 23.17 3.96
CA CYS A 222 17.46 22.69 2.84
C CYS A 222 18.29 23.84 2.23
N TRP A 223 17.75 25.06 2.20
CA TRP A 223 18.50 26.27 1.84
C TRP A 223 19.66 26.52 2.80
N ILE A 224 19.38 26.46 4.11
CA ILE A 224 20.39 26.65 5.14
C ILE A 224 21.47 25.55 5.04
N ALA A 225 21.06 24.29 4.88
CA ALA A 225 21.94 23.15 4.67
C ALA A 225 22.86 23.36 3.48
N TYR A 226 22.33 23.76 2.32
CA TYR A 226 23.13 24.01 1.11
C TYR A 226 24.16 25.13 1.32
N ILE A 227 23.78 26.24 1.98
CA ILE A 227 24.70 27.33 2.30
C ILE A 227 25.83 26.85 3.24
N LEU A 228 25.49 26.08 4.27
CA LEU A 228 26.46 25.56 5.23
C LEU A 228 27.38 24.49 4.62
N PHE A 229 26.82 23.62 3.78
CA PHE A 229 27.54 22.63 3.01
C PHE A 229 28.57 23.27 2.07
N CYS A 230 28.19 24.31 1.32
CA CYS A 230 29.13 25.05 0.48
C CYS A 230 30.29 25.63 1.32
N LYS A 231 30.00 26.20 2.49
CA LYS A 231 31.04 26.69 3.41
C LYS A 231 31.96 25.57 3.90
N ASP A 232 31.40 24.42 4.25
CA ASP A 232 32.18 23.29 4.77
C ASP A 232 33.08 22.68 3.68
N ILE A 233 32.63 22.65 2.42
CA ILE A 233 33.44 22.24 1.26
C ILE A 233 34.70 23.12 1.16
N GLU A 234 34.53 24.45 1.24
CA GLU A 234 35.63 25.42 1.17
C GLU A 234 36.60 25.24 2.34
N LEU A 235 36.10 25.12 3.57
CA LEU A 235 36.93 24.90 4.76
C LEU A 235 37.72 23.58 4.71
N ALA A 236 37.13 22.51 4.18
CA ALA A 236 37.80 21.23 4.01
C ALA A 236 38.82 21.25 2.87
N CYS A 237 38.59 22.05 1.83
CA CYS A 237 39.56 22.29 0.77
C CYS A 237 40.78 23.03 1.33
N ASP A 238 40.55 24.14 2.03
CA ASP A 238 41.58 24.93 2.69
C ASP A 238 42.41 24.06 3.65
N GLU A 239 41.76 23.24 4.49
CA GLU A 239 42.44 22.32 5.42
C GLU A 239 43.39 21.36 4.70
N LYS A 240 42.97 20.81 3.56
CA LYS A 240 43.77 19.87 2.77
C LYS A 240 45.00 20.55 2.17
N VAL A 241 44.86 21.80 1.71
CA VAL A 241 45.95 22.59 1.11
C VAL A 241 47.01 22.95 2.16
N ILE A 242 46.57 23.40 3.34
CA ILE A 242 47.47 23.95 4.37
C ILE A 242 48.13 22.89 5.26
N ARG A 243 47.73 21.62 5.14
CA ARG A 243 48.15 20.53 6.04
C ARG A 243 49.67 20.40 6.16
N ASP A 244 50.35 20.57 5.02
CA ASP A 244 51.79 20.39 4.86
C ASP A 244 52.52 21.74 4.61
N MET A 245 51.82 22.88 4.79
CA MET A 245 52.39 24.23 4.66
C MET A 245 52.98 24.74 5.98
N ASP A 246 54.04 25.56 5.88
CA ASP A 246 54.59 26.28 7.02
C ASP A 246 53.73 27.50 7.41
N ILE A 247 54.13 28.24 8.45
CA ILE A 247 53.36 29.40 8.94
C ILE A 247 53.41 30.56 7.94
N GLN A 248 54.49 30.72 7.18
CA GLN A 248 54.67 31.81 6.24
C GLN A 248 53.81 31.57 4.99
N ASP A 249 53.85 30.35 4.44
CA ASP A 249 53.01 29.89 3.35
C ASP A 249 51.52 30.01 3.69
N LYS A 250 51.10 29.67 4.92
CA LYS A 250 49.70 29.85 5.36
C LYS A 250 49.25 31.31 5.35
N LYS A 251 50.13 32.25 5.71
CA LYS A 251 49.84 33.69 5.68
C LYS A 251 49.72 34.20 4.25
N GLU A 252 50.65 33.81 3.37
CA GLU A 252 50.61 34.20 1.97
C GLU A 252 49.39 33.59 1.26
N TYR A 253 49.10 32.31 1.51
CA TYR A 253 47.87 31.65 1.05
C TYR A 253 46.60 32.41 1.49
N SER A 254 46.51 32.77 2.77
CA SER A 254 45.37 33.53 3.31
C SER A 254 45.23 34.92 2.67
N ARG A 255 46.36 35.58 2.38
CA ARG A 255 46.38 36.88 1.67
C ARG A 255 45.89 36.73 0.24
N THR A 256 46.34 35.70 -0.48
CA THR A 256 45.89 35.41 -1.85
C THR A 256 44.39 35.15 -1.90
N LEU A 257 43.85 34.34 -0.99
CA LEU A 257 42.40 34.12 -0.89
C LEU A 257 41.64 35.42 -0.62
N LEU A 258 42.11 36.22 0.35
CA LEU A 258 41.48 37.51 0.67
C LEU A 258 41.52 38.49 -0.51
N ALA A 259 42.64 38.56 -1.23
CA ALA A 259 42.78 39.39 -2.42
C ALA A 259 41.82 38.97 -3.54
N CYS A 260 41.62 37.66 -3.73
CA CYS A 260 40.64 37.13 -4.69
C CYS A 260 39.20 37.46 -4.28
N ALA A 261 38.86 37.32 -2.99
CA ALA A 261 37.56 37.68 -2.46
C ALA A 261 37.23 39.17 -2.66
N CYS A 262 38.20 40.06 -2.43
CA CYS A 262 38.03 41.51 -2.60
C CYS A 262 37.89 41.96 -4.07
N ARG A 263 38.37 41.19 -5.04
CA ARG A 263 38.28 41.53 -6.48
C ARG A 263 36.93 41.15 -7.11
N ARG A 264 36.01 40.56 -6.34
CA ARG A 264 34.77 40.00 -6.84
C ARG A 264 33.57 40.91 -6.57
N GLU A 265 32.79 41.22 -7.60
CA GLU A 265 31.43 41.75 -7.42
C GLU A 265 30.53 40.62 -6.88
N MET A 266 29.72 40.88 -5.86
CA MET A 266 28.77 39.92 -5.28
C MET A 266 27.71 39.57 -6.33
N VAL A 267 27.97 38.53 -7.12
CA VAL A 267 27.04 38.07 -8.15
C VAL A 267 26.37 36.79 -7.65
N PHE A 268 25.16 36.95 -7.09
CA PHE A 268 24.21 35.89 -6.76
C PHE A 268 23.74 35.08 -8.00
N ALA A 269 24.21 35.40 -9.21
CA ALA A 269 23.63 34.93 -10.47
C ALA A 269 24.12 33.55 -10.98
N TYR A 270 25.04 32.90 -10.27
CA TYR A 270 25.64 31.62 -10.70
C TYR A 270 25.75 30.63 -9.52
N PRO A 271 24.68 29.89 -9.17
CA PRO A 271 24.67 28.98 -8.02
C PRO A 271 25.69 27.83 -8.14
N LEU A 272 26.06 27.48 -9.38
CA LEU A 272 27.05 26.45 -9.70
C LEU A 272 28.47 26.99 -9.83
N ALA A 273 28.66 28.31 -9.93
CA ALA A 273 29.99 28.89 -9.88
C ALA A 273 30.51 28.87 -8.42
N PHE A 274 31.77 28.51 -8.23
CA PHE A 274 32.47 28.62 -6.95
C PHE A 274 32.36 30.06 -6.44
N GLY A 275 31.60 30.30 -5.37
CA GLY A 275 31.32 31.63 -4.81
C GLY A 275 31.56 31.57 -3.31
N GLU A 276 32.63 32.21 -2.84
CA GLU A 276 33.12 32.07 -1.47
C GLU A 276 32.15 32.69 -0.46
N VAL A 277 31.54 31.86 0.38
CA VAL A 277 30.78 32.31 1.53
C VAL A 277 31.69 32.21 2.77
N GLY A 278 31.91 33.32 3.49
CA GLY A 278 32.56 33.27 4.81
C GLY A 278 34.10 33.38 4.83
N ILE A 279 34.70 34.25 4.02
CA ILE A 279 36.16 34.48 3.98
C ILE A 279 36.81 34.71 5.36
N LYS A 280 36.11 35.40 6.26
CA LYS A 280 36.55 35.64 7.65
C LYS A 280 36.77 34.33 8.42
N GLU A 281 35.88 33.37 8.24
CA GLU A 281 35.94 32.06 8.90
C GLU A 281 37.05 31.19 8.29
N ARG A 282 37.22 31.23 6.97
CA ARG A 282 38.31 30.56 6.25
C ARG A 282 39.68 31.03 6.72
N VAL A 283 39.94 32.33 6.68
CA VAL A 283 41.21 32.92 7.17
C VAL A 283 41.45 32.57 8.63
N ARG A 284 40.42 32.66 9.48
CA ARG A 284 40.53 32.27 10.90
C ARG A 284 40.86 30.79 11.07
N SER A 285 40.26 29.90 10.27
CA SER A 285 40.48 28.46 10.31
C SER A 285 41.88 28.10 9.84
N ILE A 286 42.38 28.74 8.79
CA ILE A 286 43.74 28.54 8.24
C ILE A 286 44.80 28.94 9.27
N LEU A 287 44.68 30.16 9.82
CA LEU A 287 45.69 30.70 10.73
C LEU A 287 45.71 29.99 12.10
N ASN A 288 44.57 29.45 12.54
CA ASN A 288 44.45 28.71 13.80
C ASN A 288 44.47 27.19 13.60
N TYR A 289 44.89 26.71 12.42
CA TYR A 289 44.90 25.28 12.14
C TYR A 289 45.82 24.52 13.09
N LYS A 290 45.25 23.52 13.77
CA LYS A 290 45.99 22.53 14.56
C LYS A 290 45.61 21.15 14.05
N LYS A 291 46.60 20.26 13.89
CA LYS A 291 46.33 18.88 13.48
C LYS A 291 45.35 18.25 14.47
N PRO A 292 44.23 17.67 14.01
CA PRO A 292 43.26 17.06 14.91
C PRO A 292 43.91 15.87 15.61
N ALA A 293 43.70 15.76 16.92
CA ALA A 293 44.20 14.63 17.69
C ALA A 293 43.45 13.35 17.28
N PHE A 294 44.15 12.21 17.22
CA PHE A 294 43.57 10.92 16.81
C PHE A 294 42.31 10.54 17.60
N TRP A 295 42.27 10.81 18.91
CA TRP A 295 41.09 10.55 19.72
C TRP A 295 39.89 11.42 19.31
N LEU A 296 40.14 12.67 18.89
CA LEU A 296 39.08 13.57 18.45
C LEU A 296 38.48 13.09 17.12
N THR A 297 39.30 12.51 16.24
CA THR A 297 38.81 11.86 15.01
C THR A 297 37.99 10.61 15.31
N ALA A 298 38.41 9.79 16.28
CA ALA A 298 37.66 8.59 16.69
C ALA A 298 36.30 8.95 17.32
N VAL A 299 36.26 9.93 18.23
CA VAL A 299 35.01 10.41 18.84
C VAL A 299 34.07 10.98 17.78
N SER A 300 34.59 11.75 16.82
CA SER A 300 33.76 12.29 15.73
C SER A 300 33.16 11.18 14.88
N ALA A 301 33.95 10.17 14.52
CA ALA A 301 33.48 9.02 13.75
C ALA A 301 32.39 8.25 14.49
N ALA A 302 32.55 8.00 15.80
CA ALA A 302 31.53 7.36 16.62
C ALA A 302 30.22 8.17 16.64
N VAL A 303 30.30 9.50 16.79
CA VAL A 303 29.13 10.38 16.75
C VAL A 303 28.47 10.38 15.37
N CYS A 304 29.25 10.33 14.28
CA CYS A 304 28.70 10.18 12.92
C CYS A 304 27.91 8.89 12.77
N VAL A 305 28.43 7.77 13.28
CA VAL A 305 27.72 6.48 13.27
C VAL A 305 26.44 6.56 14.09
N ILE A 306 26.48 7.16 15.28
CA ILE A 306 25.28 7.35 16.11
C ILE A 306 24.22 8.17 15.37
N ILE A 307 24.60 9.31 14.76
CA ILE A 307 23.65 10.14 13.99
C ILE A 307 23.14 9.37 12.76
N ALA A 308 23.99 8.62 12.07
CA ALA A 308 23.55 7.79 10.95
C ALA A 308 22.52 6.75 11.40
N VAL A 309 22.79 6.01 12.48
CA VAL A 309 21.85 5.03 13.03
C VAL A 309 20.56 5.73 13.47
N CYS A 310 20.62 6.76 14.32
CA CYS A 310 19.41 7.39 14.86
C CYS A 310 18.47 8.02 13.83
N PHE A 311 18.99 8.50 12.69
CA PHE A 311 18.20 9.28 11.71
C PHE A 311 18.03 8.61 10.33
N LEU A 312 18.88 7.63 9.96
CA LEU A 312 18.69 6.83 8.74
C LEU A 312 17.93 5.53 8.99
N THR A 313 17.70 5.17 10.25
CA THR A 313 16.88 4.01 10.62
C THR A 313 15.55 4.45 11.21
N THR A 314 14.56 3.56 11.15
CA THR A 314 13.19 3.78 11.65
C THR A 314 12.86 2.77 12.74
N ALA A 315 11.99 3.17 13.67
CA ALA A 315 11.57 2.27 14.74
C ALA A 315 10.89 1.01 14.15
N PRO A 316 11.08 -0.17 14.76
CA PRO A 316 10.34 -1.36 14.35
C PRO A 316 8.84 -1.10 14.50
N ARG A 317 8.05 -1.65 13.58
CA ARG A 317 6.59 -1.55 13.64
C ARG A 317 6.09 -2.24 14.91
N LYS A 318 5.12 -1.60 15.58
CA LYS A 318 4.32 -2.20 16.65
C LYS A 318 3.02 -2.69 16.04
N TYR A 319 2.60 -3.90 16.40
CA TYR A 319 1.32 -4.46 16.03
C TYR A 319 0.47 -4.62 17.29
N GLN A 320 -0.82 -4.32 17.20
CA GLN A 320 -1.80 -4.68 18.22
C GLN A 320 -2.48 -5.96 17.75
N ILE A 321 -2.28 -7.05 18.47
CA ILE A 321 -2.89 -8.35 18.19
C ILE A 321 -4.15 -8.45 19.00
N ARG A 322 -5.28 -8.68 18.33
CA ARG A 322 -6.59 -8.80 18.97
C ARG A 322 -6.76 -10.23 19.48
N VAL A 323 -7.35 -10.35 20.68
CA VAL A 323 -7.85 -11.62 21.20
C VAL A 323 -9.28 -11.42 21.63
N THR A 324 -10.20 -12.11 20.96
CA THR A 324 -11.63 -12.05 21.25
C THR A 324 -11.97 -13.09 22.32
N ILE A 325 -12.64 -12.64 23.39
CA ILE A 325 -13.08 -13.47 24.49
C ILE A 325 -14.61 -13.57 24.42
N PRO A 326 -15.16 -14.76 24.11
CA PRO A 326 -16.58 -14.94 23.89
C PRO A 326 -17.41 -14.63 25.15
N ALA A 327 -18.66 -14.24 24.96
CA ALA A 327 -19.64 -14.04 26.02
C ALA A 327 -19.74 -15.26 26.95
N GLY A 328 -19.65 -15.04 28.26
CA GLY A 328 -19.62 -16.10 29.27
C GLY A 328 -18.33 -16.93 29.30
N GLY A 329 -17.26 -16.48 28.63
CA GLY A 329 -15.97 -17.16 28.54
C GLY A 329 -15.30 -17.39 29.89
N MET A 330 -15.14 -18.68 30.24
CA MET A 330 -14.47 -19.15 31.47
C MET A 330 -13.21 -19.98 31.21
N GLU A 331 -12.74 -20.07 29.96
CA GLU A 331 -11.53 -20.84 29.62
C GLU A 331 -10.27 -20.20 30.24
N SER A 332 -9.23 -21.01 30.40
CA SER A 332 -7.97 -20.56 31.00
C SER A 332 -7.14 -19.66 30.09
N PHE A 333 -7.23 -19.83 28.77
CA PHE A 333 -6.51 -19.00 27.79
C PHE A 333 -7.32 -18.91 26.50
N TYR A 334 -7.50 -17.69 26.01
CA TYR A 334 -8.05 -17.41 24.67
C TYR A 334 -6.92 -17.01 23.74
N TYR A 335 -6.94 -17.47 22.49
CA TYR A 335 -5.84 -17.28 21.54
C TYR A 335 -6.20 -16.26 20.46
N SER A 336 -5.19 -15.54 19.98
CA SER A 336 -5.31 -14.64 18.84
C SER A 336 -5.66 -15.37 17.55
N ASP A 337 -6.46 -14.72 16.71
CA ASP A 337 -6.72 -15.16 15.34
C ASP A 337 -5.48 -14.97 14.46
N GLU A 338 -4.66 -13.96 14.78
CA GLU A 338 -3.39 -13.72 14.11
C GLU A 338 -2.26 -14.59 14.69
N GLU A 339 -1.39 -15.05 13.80
CA GLU A 339 -0.12 -15.68 14.13
C GLU A 339 1.02 -14.67 13.96
N ILE A 340 1.97 -14.72 14.90
CA ILE A 340 3.13 -13.83 14.93
C ILE A 340 4.42 -14.63 14.76
N SER A 341 5.35 -14.09 13.97
CA SER A 341 6.69 -14.63 13.79
C SER A 341 7.76 -13.62 14.19
N PRO A 342 8.65 -13.92 15.15
CA PRO A 342 9.64 -12.98 15.61
C PRO A 342 10.80 -12.87 14.62
N LYS A 343 11.16 -11.64 14.24
CA LYS A 343 12.29 -11.35 13.32
C LYS A 343 13.66 -11.59 13.96
N GLY A 344 13.70 -11.77 15.28
CA GLY A 344 14.90 -12.07 16.06
C GLY A 344 14.63 -13.12 17.13
N ASN A 345 15.64 -13.43 17.96
CA ASN A 345 15.53 -14.47 18.99
C ASN A 345 14.81 -14.00 20.27
N ARG A 346 14.16 -12.82 20.23
CA ARG A 346 13.46 -12.23 21.36
C ARG A 346 12.18 -11.58 20.87
N LEU A 347 11.08 -11.85 21.56
CA LEU A 347 9.79 -11.24 21.36
C LEU A 347 9.52 -10.26 22.50
N THR A 348 9.08 -9.05 22.18
CA THR A 348 8.62 -8.08 23.18
C THR A 348 7.10 -8.03 23.13
N LEU A 349 6.45 -8.30 24.26
CA LEU A 349 5.01 -8.23 24.46
C LEU A 349 4.69 -7.13 25.47
N SER A 350 3.66 -6.33 25.23
CA SER A 350 3.09 -5.40 26.20
C SER A 350 1.58 -5.50 26.23
N ALA A 351 0.98 -5.24 27.40
CA ALA A 351 -0.47 -5.13 27.51
C ALA A 351 -0.96 -3.92 26.70
N GLY A 352 -1.89 -4.16 25.78
CA GLY A 352 -2.57 -3.14 24.99
C GLY A 352 -3.87 -2.68 25.66
N GLU A 353 -4.74 -2.05 24.88
CA GLU A 353 -6.04 -1.57 25.35
C GLU A 353 -6.94 -2.74 25.79
N GLY A 354 -7.75 -2.55 26.83
CA GLY A 354 -8.61 -3.59 27.41
C GLY A 354 -7.88 -4.66 28.25
N LEU A 355 -6.55 -4.77 28.17
CA LEU A 355 -5.77 -5.80 28.86
C LEU A 355 -5.28 -5.31 30.23
N GLY A 356 -5.77 -5.93 31.30
CA GLY A 356 -5.29 -5.70 32.67
C GLY A 356 -4.01 -6.47 33.01
N ASP A 357 -3.76 -6.66 34.30
CA ASP A 357 -2.75 -7.59 34.79
C ASP A 357 -3.17 -9.04 34.45
N THR A 358 -2.49 -9.68 33.48
CA THR A 358 -2.89 -11.02 32.99
C THR A 358 -1.68 -11.90 32.65
N GLU A 359 -1.89 -13.21 32.62
CA GLU A 359 -0.93 -14.17 32.10
C GLU A 359 -1.07 -14.32 30.59
N VAL A 360 0.07 -14.31 29.90
CA VAL A 360 0.16 -14.52 28.45
C VAL A 360 1.04 -15.72 28.15
N VAL A 361 0.62 -16.52 27.18
CA VAL A 361 1.32 -17.72 26.70
C VAL A 361 1.47 -17.66 25.18
N LEU A 362 2.48 -18.31 24.63
CA LEU A 362 2.65 -18.46 23.19
C LEU A 362 2.33 -19.89 22.78
N LEU A 363 1.37 -20.07 21.88
CA LEU A 363 1.05 -21.37 21.30
C LEU A 363 1.89 -21.57 20.03
N PRO A 364 2.84 -22.52 20.01
CA PRO A 364 3.63 -22.81 18.80
C PRO A 364 2.75 -23.34 17.66
N VAL A 365 2.93 -22.79 16.45
CA VAL A 365 2.29 -23.26 15.21
C VAL A 365 3.31 -23.92 14.30
N GLU A 366 4.41 -23.23 13.99
CA GLU A 366 5.52 -23.75 13.17
C GLU A 366 6.86 -23.47 13.88
N VAL A 367 7.37 -24.45 14.62
CA VAL A 367 8.64 -24.38 15.38
C VAL A 367 9.53 -25.57 15.05
N LYS A 368 10.85 -25.38 15.06
CA LYS A 368 11.82 -26.47 14.83
C LYS A 368 12.30 -27.12 16.12
N GLN A 369 12.14 -26.44 17.27
CA GLN A 369 12.47 -26.97 18.59
C GLN A 369 11.31 -26.71 19.58
N GLU A 370 10.72 -27.78 20.14
CA GLU A 370 9.51 -27.72 20.98
C GLU A 370 9.68 -27.04 22.36
N ASN A 371 10.89 -26.84 22.88
CA ASN A 371 11.09 -26.74 24.34
C ASN A 371 11.49 -25.37 24.91
N ALA A 372 10.85 -24.25 24.55
CA ALA A 372 11.20 -22.95 25.18
C ALA A 372 10.05 -21.98 25.54
N TYR A 373 8.76 -22.33 25.34
CA TYR A 373 7.67 -21.33 25.37
C TYR A 373 6.47 -21.65 26.28
N ASP A 374 6.49 -22.76 27.02
CA ASP A 374 5.30 -23.28 27.72
C ASP A 374 4.97 -22.61 29.07
N ALA A 375 5.82 -21.70 29.57
CA ALA A 375 5.57 -21.04 30.85
C ALA A 375 4.76 -19.75 30.65
N PRO A 376 3.55 -19.65 31.24
CA PRO A 376 2.78 -18.40 31.23
C PRO A 376 3.61 -17.27 31.82
N THR A 377 3.59 -16.13 31.14
CA THR A 377 4.35 -14.94 31.53
C THR A 377 3.39 -13.82 31.86
N TYR A 378 3.59 -13.17 33.00
CA TYR A 378 2.69 -12.12 33.47
C TYR A 378 2.96 -10.79 32.75
N LEU A 379 1.95 -10.23 32.10
CA LEU A 379 1.97 -8.87 31.55
C LEU A 379 1.33 -7.90 32.55
N THR A 380 2.04 -6.81 32.82
CA THR A 380 1.52 -5.69 33.61
C THR A 380 1.44 -4.45 32.71
N PRO A 381 0.29 -3.72 32.69
CA PRO A 381 0.14 -2.51 31.90
C PRO A 381 1.29 -1.51 32.07
N GLY A 382 1.89 -1.11 30.95
CA GLY A 382 3.04 -0.21 30.92
C GLY A 382 4.40 -0.86 31.20
N MET A 383 4.48 -2.17 31.44
CA MET A 383 5.73 -2.91 31.59
C MET A 383 5.88 -3.98 30.48
N PRO A 384 6.65 -3.70 29.42
CA PRO A 384 6.87 -4.67 28.35
C PRO A 384 7.72 -5.84 28.84
N VAL A 385 7.35 -7.06 28.45
CA VAL A 385 8.04 -8.29 28.80
C VAL A 385 8.76 -8.84 27.57
N LYS A 386 9.97 -9.37 27.79
CA LYS A 386 10.80 -9.93 26.73
C LYS A 386 10.94 -11.44 26.91
N MET A 387 10.42 -12.19 25.95
CA MET A 387 10.52 -13.65 25.91
C MET A 387 11.62 -14.04 24.93
N ASP A 388 12.42 -15.04 25.27
CA ASP A 388 13.35 -15.64 24.31
C ASP A 388 12.54 -16.57 23.42
N VAL A 389 12.68 -16.44 22.10
CA VAL A 389 11.89 -17.15 21.07
C VAL A 389 12.74 -17.60 19.89
N GLU A 390 12.29 -18.61 19.16
CA GLU A 390 12.96 -19.08 17.95
C GLU A 390 12.68 -18.08 16.83
N LYS A 391 13.74 -17.53 16.24
CA LYS A 391 13.62 -16.61 15.11
C LYS A 391 12.93 -17.30 13.93
N GLY A 392 11.89 -16.66 13.42
CA GLY A 392 11.14 -17.13 12.25
C GLY A 392 10.13 -18.24 12.54
N ALA A 393 9.96 -18.64 13.80
CA ALA A 393 8.91 -19.57 14.20
C ALA A 393 7.57 -18.87 14.38
N TRP A 394 6.46 -19.54 14.09
CA TRP A 394 5.12 -18.95 14.19
C TRP A 394 4.44 -19.32 15.51
N PHE A 395 3.79 -18.33 16.14
CA PHE A 395 3.09 -18.47 17.41
C PHE A 395 1.72 -17.77 17.39
N LYS A 396 0.72 -18.32 18.08
CA LYS A 396 -0.48 -17.58 18.50
C LYS A 396 -0.29 -17.04 19.92
N ILE A 397 -0.89 -15.89 20.23
CA ILE A 397 -0.82 -15.28 21.56
C ILE A 397 -2.04 -15.68 22.36
N GLY A 398 -1.84 -16.38 23.48
CA GLY A 398 -2.88 -16.74 24.41
C GLY A 398 -2.94 -15.78 25.59
N VAL A 399 -4.12 -15.28 25.97
CA VAL A 399 -4.33 -14.41 27.15
C VAL A 399 -5.28 -15.06 28.14
N ASN A 400 -4.96 -14.98 29.43
CA ASN A 400 -5.80 -15.51 30.51
C ASN A 400 -6.73 -14.43 31.05
N VAL A 401 -7.87 -14.24 30.38
CA VAL A 401 -8.87 -13.25 30.73
C VAL A 401 -10.25 -13.89 30.67
N GLN A 402 -11.07 -13.64 31.69
CA GLN A 402 -12.43 -14.16 31.79
C GLN A 402 -13.43 -13.07 31.40
N ASN A 403 -14.48 -13.46 30.67
CA ASN A 403 -15.56 -12.57 30.29
C ASN A 403 -16.90 -13.05 30.88
N PRO A 404 -17.32 -12.52 32.04
CA PRO A 404 -18.61 -12.86 32.64
C PRO A 404 -19.81 -12.15 32.00
N ALA A 405 -19.61 -11.30 30.99
CA ALA A 405 -20.67 -10.55 30.32
C ALA A 405 -21.40 -11.38 29.25
N GLU A 406 -22.56 -10.88 28.82
CA GLU A 406 -23.39 -11.49 27.75
C GLU A 406 -22.95 -11.06 26.33
N GLU A 407 -21.91 -10.23 26.23
CA GLU A 407 -21.34 -9.75 24.96
C GLU A 407 -19.85 -10.12 24.89
N ASP A 408 -19.34 -10.32 23.68
CA ASP A 408 -17.93 -10.61 23.43
C ASP A 408 -17.03 -9.45 23.87
N MET A 409 -15.83 -9.77 24.33
CA MET A 409 -14.86 -8.79 24.82
C MET A 409 -13.55 -8.92 24.05
N ASP A 410 -13.17 -7.86 23.34
CA ASP A 410 -11.87 -7.78 22.68
C ASP A 410 -10.82 -7.20 23.61
N VAL A 411 -9.68 -7.88 23.67
CA VAL A 411 -8.48 -7.40 24.36
C VAL A 411 -7.27 -7.40 23.43
N TYR A 412 -6.34 -6.47 23.66
CA TYR A 412 -5.21 -6.28 22.75
C TYR A 412 -3.87 -6.56 23.41
N VAL A 413 -3.00 -7.27 22.70
CA VAL A 413 -1.58 -7.45 23.06
C VAL A 413 -0.70 -6.72 22.06
N GLU A 414 0.12 -5.80 22.54
CA GLU A 414 1.09 -5.10 21.71
C GLU A 414 2.34 -5.96 21.52
N VAL A 415 2.74 -6.13 20.26
CA VAL A 415 3.94 -6.89 19.89
C VAL A 415 4.87 -6.08 18.99
N GLU A 416 6.17 -6.20 19.22
CA GLU A 416 7.19 -5.46 18.48
C GLU A 416 8.08 -6.39 17.65
N ASN A 417 8.45 -5.96 16.44
CA ASN A 417 9.46 -6.62 15.59
C ASN A 417 9.09 -8.06 15.20
N VAL A 418 7.84 -8.24 14.78
CA VAL A 418 7.28 -9.50 14.28
C VAL A 418 6.77 -9.34 12.85
N ASP A 419 6.65 -10.46 12.13
CA ASP A 419 5.73 -10.60 11.00
C ASP A 419 4.40 -11.13 11.54
N VAL A 420 3.28 -10.67 10.98
CA VAL A 420 1.93 -11.05 11.40
C VAL A 420 1.21 -11.62 10.19
N ARG A 421 0.55 -12.77 10.34
CA ARG A 421 -0.38 -13.34 9.35
C ARG A 421 -1.66 -13.74 10.07
N ILE A 422 -2.79 -13.74 9.37
CA ILE A 422 -4.02 -14.32 9.95
C ILE A 422 -3.84 -15.84 9.93
N ALA A 423 -4.17 -16.53 11.03
CA ALA A 423 -4.14 -17.98 11.05
C ALA A 423 -5.08 -18.50 9.96
N SER A 424 -4.61 -19.43 9.13
CA SER A 424 -5.52 -20.22 8.31
C SER A 424 -6.49 -20.91 9.26
N VAL A 425 -7.79 -20.70 9.05
CA VAL A 425 -8.84 -21.45 9.74
C VAL A 425 -8.75 -22.90 9.25
N VAL A 426 -7.84 -23.67 9.86
CA VAL A 426 -8.08 -25.11 9.97
C VAL A 426 -8.99 -25.24 11.17
N GLU A 427 -10.29 -25.09 10.93
CA GLU A 427 -11.28 -25.59 11.86
C GLU A 427 -10.92 -27.05 12.14
N ASN A 428 -10.71 -27.38 13.41
CA ASN A 428 -10.87 -28.74 13.89
C ASN A 428 -12.35 -29.07 13.73
N SER A 429 -12.78 -29.38 12.51
CA SER A 429 -14.02 -30.08 12.28
C SER A 429 -13.84 -31.48 12.85
N THR A 430 -14.67 -31.77 13.84
CA THR A 430 -14.90 -33.12 14.32
C THR A 430 -15.20 -34.03 13.14
N ALA A 431 -14.30 -34.98 12.88
CA ALA A 431 -14.50 -36.25 12.18
C ALA A 431 -15.77 -36.33 11.30
N SER A 432 -15.62 -35.96 10.03
CA SER A 432 -16.29 -36.69 8.95
C SER A 432 -15.18 -37.28 8.07
N ASP A 433 -14.98 -38.59 8.21
CA ASP A 433 -14.30 -39.40 7.20
C ASP A 433 -14.99 -39.14 5.85
N ASP A 434 -14.27 -38.59 4.87
CA ASP A 434 -14.17 -39.15 3.53
C ASP A 434 -13.28 -38.30 2.58
N TYR A 435 -12.45 -39.02 1.82
CA TYR A 435 -11.70 -38.63 0.61
C TYR A 435 -10.72 -37.44 0.63
N TYR A 436 -9.54 -37.54 1.27
CA TYR A 436 -8.34 -36.81 0.78
C TYR A 436 -7.03 -37.58 1.04
N THR A 437 -6.22 -37.78 0.00
CA THR A 437 -4.84 -38.28 0.11
C THR A 437 -3.88 -37.16 -0.26
N VAL A 438 -3.17 -36.59 0.72
CA VAL A 438 -2.07 -35.65 0.48
C VAL A 438 -0.83 -36.45 0.07
N LEU A 439 -0.50 -36.45 -1.23
CA LEU A 439 0.78 -36.96 -1.72
C LEU A 439 1.84 -35.87 -1.57
N GLY A 440 2.76 -36.06 -0.64
CA GLY A 440 4.00 -35.29 -0.58
C GLY A 440 5.08 -35.93 -1.43
N GLU A 441 5.71 -35.16 -2.32
CA GLU A 441 7.09 -35.43 -2.77
C GLU A 441 7.76 -34.17 -3.38
N GLN A 442 9.09 -34.22 -3.50
CA GLN A 442 10.01 -33.08 -3.51
C GLN A 442 10.28 -32.38 -4.88
N GLN A 443 10.55 -31.07 -4.77
CA GLN A 443 11.53 -30.23 -5.53
C GLN A 443 11.33 -29.90 -7.02
N LYS A 444 11.09 -28.60 -7.29
CA LYS A 444 11.82 -27.78 -8.27
C LYS A 444 11.75 -26.30 -7.86
N ASN A 445 12.75 -25.50 -8.22
CA ASN A 445 12.71 -24.03 -8.08
C ASN A 445 11.45 -23.50 -8.79
N THR A 446 10.39 -23.27 -8.06
CA THR A 446 9.15 -22.70 -8.57
C THR A 446 8.95 -21.33 -7.94
N GLU A 447 8.69 -20.35 -8.78
CA GLU A 447 8.36 -18.99 -8.37
C GLU A 447 6.94 -19.00 -7.81
N GLU A 448 6.66 -18.22 -6.77
CA GLU A 448 5.29 -18.03 -6.30
C GLU A 448 4.52 -17.23 -7.35
N PHE A 449 3.31 -17.69 -7.71
CA PHE A 449 2.46 -16.93 -8.61
C PHE A 449 1.73 -15.85 -7.82
N THR A 450 1.98 -14.58 -8.16
CA THR A 450 1.44 -13.42 -7.43
C THR A 450 0.41 -12.64 -8.24
N VAL A 451 -0.32 -11.75 -7.57
CA VAL A 451 -1.30 -10.86 -8.20
C VAL A 451 -0.64 -9.92 -9.22
N GLU A 452 0.58 -9.44 -8.97
CA GLU A 452 1.32 -8.62 -9.95
C GLU A 452 1.64 -9.39 -11.23
N LYS A 453 1.90 -10.70 -11.10
CA LYS A 453 2.16 -11.56 -12.25
C LYS A 453 0.88 -11.79 -13.05
N LEU A 454 -0.25 -12.05 -12.38
CA LEU A 454 -1.56 -12.14 -13.02
C LEU A 454 -1.90 -10.84 -13.78
N LEU A 455 -1.78 -9.68 -13.14
CA LEU A 455 -2.00 -8.38 -13.76
C LEU A 455 -1.08 -8.16 -14.96
N SER A 456 0.19 -8.55 -14.88
CA SER A 456 1.13 -8.46 -16.00
C SER A 456 0.71 -9.33 -17.19
N LEU A 457 0.17 -10.52 -16.94
CA LEU A 457 -0.29 -11.44 -17.99
C LEU A 457 -1.58 -10.95 -18.63
N CYS A 458 -2.57 -10.53 -17.84
CA CYS A 458 -3.82 -9.96 -18.34
C CYS A 458 -3.57 -8.70 -19.19
N ASN A 459 -2.63 -7.84 -18.78
CA ASN A 459 -2.22 -6.66 -19.56
C ASN A 459 -1.50 -7.02 -20.87
N ALA A 460 -0.85 -8.18 -20.93
CA ALA A 460 -0.19 -8.67 -22.15
C ALA A 460 -1.19 -9.33 -23.12
N GLY A 461 -2.39 -9.70 -22.65
CA GLY A 461 -3.48 -10.27 -23.44
C GLY A 461 -3.75 -11.75 -23.14
N SER A 462 -4.86 -12.27 -23.67
CA SER A 462 -5.32 -13.64 -23.41
C SER A 462 -4.33 -14.72 -23.86
N GLU A 463 -3.57 -14.48 -24.93
CA GLU A 463 -2.51 -15.40 -25.40
C GLU A 463 -1.41 -15.58 -24.35
N ALA A 464 -0.97 -14.49 -23.71
CA ALA A 464 0.07 -14.56 -22.67
C ALA A 464 -0.43 -15.29 -21.42
N LEU A 465 -1.70 -15.12 -21.07
CA LEU A 465 -2.35 -15.83 -19.97
C LEU A 465 -2.43 -17.34 -20.26
N GLN A 466 -2.83 -17.73 -21.48
CA GLN A 466 -2.87 -19.13 -21.92
C GLN A 466 -1.47 -19.75 -21.93
N GLU A 467 -0.46 -19.06 -22.48
CA GLU A 467 0.92 -19.56 -22.51
C GLU A 467 1.50 -19.79 -21.11
N ALA A 468 1.12 -18.96 -20.13
CA ALA A 468 1.58 -19.08 -18.74
C ALA A 468 1.00 -20.30 -18.01
N PHE A 469 -0.11 -20.85 -18.51
CA PHE A 469 -0.82 -22.00 -17.96
C PHE A 469 -0.94 -23.17 -18.94
N ALA A 470 -0.18 -23.16 -20.05
CA ALA A 470 -0.15 -24.28 -20.97
C ALA A 470 0.62 -25.46 -20.36
N ILE A 471 -0.03 -26.63 -20.28
CA ILE A 471 0.60 -27.89 -19.87
C ILE A 471 1.07 -28.62 -21.15
N ASP A 472 2.35 -29.00 -21.21
CA ASP A 472 2.85 -29.81 -22.33
C ASP A 472 2.31 -31.24 -22.21
N THR A 473 2.03 -31.87 -23.37
CA THR A 473 1.41 -33.18 -23.57
C THR A 473 2.09 -34.38 -22.86
N GLU A 474 3.22 -34.16 -22.17
CA GLU A 474 3.93 -35.14 -21.34
C GLU A 474 3.66 -35.00 -19.82
N GLY A 475 2.55 -34.34 -19.41
CA GLY A 475 2.12 -34.29 -18.01
C GLY A 475 2.96 -33.36 -17.13
N GLY A 476 3.44 -32.25 -17.69
CA GLY A 476 4.26 -31.27 -16.97
C GLY A 476 3.47 -30.51 -15.91
N GLU A 477 3.87 -30.60 -14.64
CA GLU A 477 3.34 -29.74 -13.58
C GLU A 477 3.64 -28.26 -13.88
N LEU A 478 2.67 -27.38 -13.61
CA LEU A 478 2.84 -25.94 -13.71
C LEU A 478 3.96 -25.46 -12.76
N PRO A 479 4.78 -24.47 -13.17
CA PRO A 479 6.03 -24.14 -12.48
C PRO A 479 5.85 -23.18 -11.28
N TYR A 480 4.75 -23.29 -10.54
CA TYR A 480 4.44 -22.38 -9.42
C TYR A 480 4.40 -23.11 -8.07
N SER A 481 4.91 -22.47 -7.02
CA SER A 481 5.08 -23.14 -5.72
C SER A 481 3.81 -23.19 -4.87
N ASN A 482 2.83 -22.33 -5.17
CA ASN A 482 1.57 -22.17 -4.43
C ASN A 482 0.37 -22.83 -5.14
N LEU A 483 0.62 -23.75 -6.09
CA LEU A 483 -0.44 -24.50 -6.75
C LEU A 483 -1.02 -25.57 -5.82
N ILE A 484 -2.34 -25.62 -5.76
CA ILE A 484 -3.09 -26.67 -5.11
C ILE A 484 -3.86 -27.40 -6.20
N ARG A 485 -3.52 -28.66 -6.46
CA ARG A 485 -4.22 -29.50 -7.44
C ARG A 485 -5.45 -30.12 -6.79
N GLU A 486 -6.58 -30.07 -7.48
CA GLU A 486 -7.85 -30.62 -7.04
C GLU A 486 -8.41 -31.55 -8.13
N GLU A 487 -8.75 -32.78 -7.70
CA GLU A 487 -9.25 -33.86 -8.56
C GLU A 487 -10.51 -34.46 -7.93
N GLY A 488 -11.54 -34.70 -8.75
CA GLY A 488 -12.76 -35.40 -8.35
C GLY A 488 -13.12 -36.47 -9.36
N GLU A 489 -13.55 -37.65 -8.88
CA GLU A 489 -13.89 -38.80 -9.76
C GLU A 489 -15.11 -38.53 -10.66
N GLU A 490 -15.96 -37.56 -10.34
CA GLU A 490 -17.18 -37.20 -11.09
C GLU A 490 -17.09 -35.85 -11.81
N TRP A 491 -15.92 -35.20 -11.83
CA TRP A 491 -15.77 -33.86 -12.38
C TRP A 491 -15.46 -33.88 -13.87
N LEU A 492 -16.05 -32.94 -14.62
CA LEU A 492 -15.79 -32.77 -16.05
C LEU A 492 -14.36 -32.28 -16.33
N THR A 493 -13.78 -31.53 -15.39
CA THR A 493 -12.44 -30.94 -15.46
C THR A 493 -11.71 -31.11 -14.13
N TRP A 494 -10.39 -31.24 -14.15
CA TRP A 494 -9.54 -31.04 -12.97
C TRP A 494 -9.19 -29.57 -12.85
N MET A 495 -8.85 -29.08 -11.65
CA MET A 495 -8.41 -27.70 -11.49
C MET A 495 -7.14 -27.54 -10.65
N TYR A 496 -6.41 -26.47 -10.94
CA TYR A 496 -5.43 -25.91 -10.02
C TYR A 496 -5.98 -24.64 -9.39
N ARG A 497 -5.87 -24.55 -8.07
CA ARG A 497 -6.15 -23.34 -7.29
C ARG A 497 -4.85 -22.68 -6.89
N ILE A 498 -4.79 -21.37 -7.05
CA ILE A 498 -3.65 -20.54 -6.67
C ILE A 498 -4.17 -19.46 -5.72
N PRO A 499 -3.80 -19.50 -4.43
CA PRO A 499 -4.18 -18.47 -3.48
C PRO A 499 -3.43 -17.18 -3.79
N LEU A 500 -4.13 -16.06 -3.75
CA LEU A 500 -3.66 -14.74 -4.12
C LEU A 500 -4.12 -13.70 -3.10
N ALA A 501 -3.20 -12.91 -2.54
CA ALA A 501 -3.56 -11.82 -1.63
C ALA A 501 -3.40 -10.44 -2.30
N TYR A 502 -4.40 -9.58 -2.17
CA TYR A 502 -4.36 -8.19 -2.66
C TYR A 502 -5.15 -7.25 -1.74
N ASN A 503 -4.53 -6.14 -1.32
CA ASN A 503 -5.16 -5.13 -0.45
C ASN A 503 -5.85 -5.69 0.81
N GLY A 504 -5.29 -6.75 1.41
CA GLY A 504 -5.86 -7.39 2.61
C GLY A 504 -7.07 -8.29 2.33
N ARG A 505 -7.35 -8.59 1.06
CA ARG A 505 -8.37 -9.57 0.63
C ARG A 505 -7.68 -10.79 0.03
N GLU A 506 -8.25 -11.97 0.31
CA GLU A 506 -7.81 -13.25 -0.23
C GLU A 506 -8.65 -13.61 -1.45
N TYR A 507 -7.98 -13.82 -2.58
CA TYR A 507 -8.51 -14.24 -3.86
C TYR A 507 -7.97 -15.63 -4.22
N GLU A 508 -8.62 -16.29 -5.16
CA GLU A 508 -8.21 -17.59 -5.67
C GLU A 508 -8.23 -17.54 -7.20
N LEU A 509 -7.10 -17.86 -7.85
CA LEU A 509 -7.10 -18.09 -9.29
C LEU A 509 -7.31 -19.58 -9.54
N GLN A 510 -8.39 -19.91 -10.23
CA GLN A 510 -8.78 -21.25 -10.65
C GLN A 510 -8.40 -21.44 -12.11
N VAL A 511 -7.73 -22.55 -12.40
CA VAL A 511 -7.25 -22.93 -13.74
C VAL A 511 -7.71 -24.37 -14.01
N SER A 512 -8.69 -24.52 -14.89
CA SER A 512 -9.38 -25.80 -15.14
C SER A 512 -8.85 -26.48 -16.40
N TYR A 513 -8.79 -27.81 -16.40
CA TYR A 513 -8.30 -28.63 -17.51
C TYR A 513 -9.22 -29.83 -17.77
N TRP A 514 -9.42 -30.18 -19.04
CA TRP A 514 -10.20 -31.35 -19.45
C TRP A 514 -9.52 -32.66 -19.07
N VAL A 515 -10.29 -33.57 -18.48
CA VAL A 515 -9.82 -34.91 -18.08
C VAL A 515 -10.04 -35.92 -19.20
N ALA A 516 -9.21 -36.96 -19.27
CA ALA A 516 -9.23 -37.93 -20.37
C ALA A 516 -10.60 -38.59 -20.56
N GLU A 517 -11.30 -38.86 -19.46
CA GLU A 517 -12.58 -39.55 -19.43
C GLU A 517 -13.72 -38.77 -20.08
N THR A 518 -13.70 -37.43 -19.98
CA THR A 518 -14.79 -36.55 -20.41
C THR A 518 -14.41 -35.72 -21.64
N ALA A 519 -13.12 -35.47 -21.88
CA ALA A 519 -12.64 -34.63 -22.97
C ALA A 519 -13.20 -35.05 -24.34
N GLU A 520 -13.14 -36.35 -24.68
CA GLU A 520 -13.61 -36.85 -25.98
C GLU A 520 -15.13 -36.71 -26.15
N GLU A 521 -15.93 -36.86 -25.08
CA GLU A 521 -17.39 -36.70 -25.11
C GLU A 521 -17.79 -35.27 -25.45
N TYR A 522 -17.04 -34.29 -24.95
CA TYR A 522 -17.31 -32.87 -25.12
C TYR A 522 -16.51 -32.22 -26.28
N GLY A 523 -15.68 -33.01 -26.97
CA GLY A 523 -14.94 -32.58 -28.17
C GLY A 523 -13.62 -31.85 -27.90
N TYR A 524 -13.05 -32.03 -26.70
CA TYR A 524 -11.79 -31.45 -26.27
C TYR A 524 -10.68 -32.51 -26.18
N THR A 525 -9.44 -32.08 -25.97
CA THR A 525 -8.28 -32.93 -25.77
C THR A 525 -7.92 -33.03 -24.28
N GLU A 526 -7.35 -34.17 -23.88
CA GLU A 526 -6.88 -34.37 -22.49
C GLU A 526 -5.83 -33.32 -22.12
N ASN A 527 -5.94 -32.74 -20.92
CA ASN A 527 -5.12 -31.63 -20.41
C ASN A 527 -5.23 -30.33 -21.23
N GLU A 528 -6.24 -30.20 -22.08
CA GLU A 528 -6.58 -28.92 -22.68
C GLU A 528 -7.12 -27.97 -21.62
N LEU A 529 -6.62 -26.74 -21.63
CA LEU A 529 -7.09 -25.68 -20.73
C LEU A 529 -8.56 -25.38 -21.03
N SER A 530 -9.43 -25.56 -20.04
CA SER A 530 -10.87 -25.30 -20.13
C SER A 530 -11.15 -23.82 -19.91
N ASP A 531 -10.80 -23.31 -18.73
CA ASP A 531 -11.11 -21.94 -18.33
C ASP A 531 -10.13 -21.46 -17.25
N ILE A 532 -10.01 -20.14 -17.14
CA ILE A 532 -9.27 -19.46 -16.07
C ILE A 532 -10.20 -18.44 -15.43
N ARG A 533 -10.34 -18.50 -14.11
CA ARG A 533 -11.17 -17.57 -13.34
C ARG A 533 -10.43 -17.07 -12.12
N ILE A 534 -10.50 -15.77 -11.85
CA ILE A 534 -10.15 -15.25 -10.53
C ILE A 534 -11.42 -15.13 -9.69
N VAL A 535 -11.37 -15.62 -8.47
CA VAL A 535 -12.49 -15.71 -7.53
C VAL A 535 -12.14 -14.92 -6.28
N TYR A 536 -13.15 -14.27 -5.69
CA TYR A 536 -13.08 -13.72 -4.35
C TYR A 536 -13.96 -14.57 -3.42
N PRO A 537 -13.41 -15.62 -2.79
CA PRO A 537 -14.21 -16.63 -2.09
C PRO A 537 -15.09 -16.06 -0.99
N ALA A 538 -14.62 -15.02 -0.29
CA ALA A 538 -15.36 -14.40 0.82
C ALA A 538 -16.70 -13.78 0.41
N MET A 539 -16.88 -13.44 -0.87
CA MET A 539 -18.13 -12.87 -1.40
C MET A 539 -18.77 -13.74 -2.49
N GLY A 540 -18.16 -14.89 -2.83
CA GLY A 540 -18.58 -15.71 -3.96
C GLY A 540 -18.50 -14.98 -5.30
N ASP A 541 -17.63 -13.98 -5.47
CA ASP A 541 -17.43 -13.30 -6.77
C ASP A 541 -16.47 -14.10 -7.65
N GLY A 542 -16.65 -14.05 -8.96
CA GLY A 542 -15.65 -14.54 -9.91
C GLY A 542 -15.65 -13.78 -11.23
N GLN A 543 -14.45 -13.53 -11.76
CA GLN A 543 -14.24 -12.97 -13.09
C GLN A 543 -13.58 -14.01 -13.99
N LEU A 544 -14.25 -14.32 -15.10
CA LEU A 544 -13.75 -15.22 -16.14
C LEU A 544 -12.68 -14.50 -16.96
N LEU A 545 -11.45 -15.03 -16.94
CA LEU A 545 -10.28 -14.48 -17.62
C LEU A 545 -9.97 -15.20 -18.93
N TYR A 546 -10.41 -16.46 -19.05
CA TYR A 546 -10.30 -17.28 -20.25
C TYR A 546 -11.37 -18.37 -20.22
N ASP A 547 -11.88 -18.74 -21.40
CA ASP A 547 -12.76 -19.90 -21.61
C ASP A 547 -12.47 -20.46 -23.01
N VAL A 548 -12.45 -21.78 -23.13
CA VAL A 548 -12.27 -22.49 -24.40
C VAL A 548 -13.50 -22.39 -25.29
N ASP A 549 -14.69 -22.18 -24.72
CA ASP A 549 -15.94 -22.01 -25.44
C ASP A 549 -16.17 -20.55 -25.84
N GLU A 550 -16.11 -20.28 -27.15
CA GLU A 550 -16.26 -18.95 -27.77
C GLU A 550 -17.60 -18.26 -27.47
N ARG A 551 -18.58 -18.97 -26.88
CA ARG A 551 -19.86 -18.37 -26.45
C ARG A 551 -19.71 -17.47 -25.23
N TYR A 552 -18.68 -17.68 -24.40
CA TYR A 552 -18.41 -16.84 -23.24
C TYR A 552 -17.45 -15.70 -23.62
N THR A 553 -17.63 -14.54 -22.97
CA THR A 553 -16.78 -13.36 -23.20
C THR A 553 -15.90 -13.13 -21.98
N PRO A 554 -14.61 -13.51 -21.99
CA PRO A 554 -13.72 -13.24 -20.88
C PRO A 554 -13.45 -11.74 -20.71
N ASP A 555 -13.25 -11.32 -19.46
CA ASP A 555 -12.91 -9.96 -19.08
C ASP A 555 -11.54 -9.94 -18.41
N LEU A 556 -10.57 -9.28 -19.04
CA LEU A 556 -9.19 -9.22 -18.57
C LEU A 556 -8.92 -8.04 -17.63
N ASP A 557 -9.93 -7.22 -17.29
CA ASP A 557 -9.80 -6.13 -16.32
C ASP A 557 -9.83 -6.66 -14.87
N VAL A 558 -8.80 -7.43 -14.53
CA VAL A 558 -8.59 -7.96 -13.17
C VAL A 558 -8.39 -6.84 -12.17
N GLN A 559 -7.82 -5.70 -12.57
CA GLN A 559 -7.59 -4.58 -11.66
C GLN A 559 -8.91 -4.04 -11.12
N SER A 560 -9.92 -3.85 -11.98
CA SER A 560 -11.25 -3.40 -11.56
C SER A 560 -11.95 -4.41 -10.66
N PHE A 561 -11.74 -5.71 -10.85
CA PHE A 561 -12.23 -6.76 -9.96
C PHE A 561 -11.56 -6.73 -8.58
N LEU A 562 -10.24 -6.58 -8.53
CA LEU A 562 -9.46 -6.56 -7.28
C LEU A 562 -9.74 -5.35 -6.38
N VAL A 563 -10.18 -4.22 -6.96
CA VAL A 563 -10.55 -3.01 -6.21
C VAL A 563 -12.06 -2.82 -6.10
N ARG A 564 -12.86 -3.79 -6.56
CA ARG A 564 -14.32 -3.72 -6.56
C ARG A 564 -14.84 -3.62 -5.13
N GLU A 565 -15.83 -2.76 -4.93
CA GLU A 565 -16.51 -2.60 -3.64
C GLU A 565 -17.90 -3.23 -3.71
N TYR A 566 -18.27 -3.94 -2.65
CA TYR A 566 -19.48 -4.78 -2.61
C TYR A 566 -20.49 -4.19 -1.63
N ASP A 567 -21.19 -3.13 -2.05
CA ASP A 567 -22.17 -2.44 -1.21
C ASP A 567 -23.34 -1.91 -2.04
N ILE A 568 -24.51 -2.54 -1.87
CA ILE A 568 -25.75 -2.15 -2.57
C ILE A 568 -26.23 -0.75 -2.18
N SER A 569 -25.85 -0.24 -0.99
CA SER A 569 -26.23 1.08 -0.49
C SER A 569 -25.64 2.22 -1.32
N LYS A 570 -24.57 1.95 -2.07
CA LYS A 570 -23.97 2.90 -3.03
C LYS A 570 -24.88 3.17 -4.22
N TYR A 571 -25.71 2.20 -4.58
CA TYR A 571 -26.58 2.28 -5.76
C TYR A 571 -28.00 2.68 -5.41
N VAL A 572 -28.47 2.28 -4.23
CA VAL A 572 -29.84 2.51 -3.79
C VAL A 572 -29.92 2.82 -2.30
N ASN A 573 -30.79 3.77 -1.96
CA ASN A 573 -31.26 3.96 -0.59
C ASN A 573 -32.67 3.39 -0.46
N LEU A 574 -32.88 2.51 0.50
CA LEU A 574 -34.12 1.76 0.68
C LEU A 574 -34.50 1.73 2.16
N GLU A 575 -35.76 2.05 2.47
CA GLU A 575 -36.32 1.85 3.80
C GLU A 575 -36.88 0.43 3.89
N LEU A 576 -36.22 -0.43 4.67
CA LEU A 576 -36.62 -1.83 4.84
C LEU A 576 -37.84 -1.98 5.78
N PRO A 577 -38.65 -3.04 5.61
CA PRO A 577 -39.67 -3.38 6.60
C PRO A 577 -39.05 -3.62 7.98
N ALA A 578 -39.78 -3.28 9.04
CA ALA A 578 -39.30 -3.45 10.41
C ALA A 578 -38.97 -4.92 10.72
N GLY A 579 -37.79 -5.16 11.30
CA GLY A 579 -37.30 -6.51 11.62
C GLY A 579 -36.50 -7.18 10.50
N LEU A 580 -36.34 -6.51 9.34
CA LEU A 580 -35.50 -6.99 8.25
C LEU A 580 -34.31 -6.05 8.02
N THR A 581 -33.20 -6.65 7.65
CA THR A 581 -31.93 -6.02 7.27
C THR A 581 -31.49 -6.60 5.93
N LEU A 582 -30.59 -5.91 5.22
CA LEU A 582 -29.96 -6.51 4.05
C LEU A 582 -28.78 -7.38 4.50
N GLY A 583 -28.70 -8.57 3.94
CA GLY A 583 -27.57 -9.46 4.05
C GLY A 583 -26.33 -8.90 3.33
N LYS A 584 -25.24 -9.65 3.41
CA LYS A 584 -24.01 -9.34 2.68
C LYS A 584 -24.29 -9.31 1.17
N TYR A 585 -23.58 -8.44 0.46
CA TYR A 585 -23.62 -8.37 -0.99
C TYR A 585 -23.04 -9.64 -1.61
N ASN A 586 -23.73 -10.18 -2.60
CA ASN A 586 -23.42 -11.41 -3.31
C ASN A 586 -23.59 -11.14 -4.83
N MET A 587 -22.55 -11.35 -5.65
CA MET A 587 -22.71 -11.15 -7.10
C MET A 587 -23.46 -12.24 -7.83
N ASP A 588 -23.49 -13.43 -7.26
CA ASP A 588 -24.22 -14.55 -7.82
C ASP A 588 -25.61 -14.63 -7.19
N PHE A 589 -26.12 -13.50 -6.70
CA PHE A 589 -27.45 -13.36 -6.15
C PHE A 589 -28.49 -13.77 -7.20
N ASN A 590 -28.93 -15.02 -7.13
CA ASN A 590 -29.84 -15.63 -8.10
C ASN A 590 -29.25 -15.68 -9.54
N ASP A 591 -27.99 -16.11 -9.65
CA ASP A 591 -27.20 -16.44 -10.87
C ASP A 591 -26.98 -15.31 -11.89
N ILE A 592 -27.79 -14.25 -11.86
CA ILE A 592 -27.82 -13.18 -12.88
C ILE A 592 -27.84 -11.79 -12.25
N TRP A 593 -28.32 -11.68 -11.01
CA TRP A 593 -28.38 -10.41 -10.29
C TRP A 593 -27.26 -10.34 -9.27
N GLN A 594 -26.73 -9.15 -9.05
CA GLN A 594 -25.77 -8.89 -7.99
C GLN A 594 -26.47 -8.12 -6.89
N GLY A 595 -26.44 -8.58 -5.65
CA GLY A 595 -27.34 -8.05 -4.63
C GLY A 595 -27.26 -8.68 -3.26
N CYS A 596 -28.24 -8.34 -2.43
CA CYS A 596 -28.35 -8.76 -1.04
C CYS A 596 -29.72 -9.39 -0.79
N LEU A 597 -29.76 -10.50 -0.05
CA LEU A 597 -31.00 -11.07 0.49
C LEU A 597 -31.47 -10.29 1.71
N LEU A 598 -32.76 -10.32 2.03
CA LEU A 598 -33.29 -9.82 3.29
C LEU A 598 -33.02 -10.83 4.42
N LYS A 599 -32.49 -10.36 5.54
CA LYS A 599 -32.22 -11.13 6.76
C LYS A 599 -33.01 -10.56 7.93
N GLY A 600 -33.53 -11.41 8.81
CA GLY A 600 -34.24 -10.97 10.01
C GLY A 600 -34.80 -12.13 10.82
N ASP A 601 -35.65 -11.82 11.80
CA ASP A 601 -36.29 -12.81 12.65
C ASP A 601 -37.46 -13.49 11.91
N TYR A 602 -37.14 -14.30 10.91
CA TYR A 602 -38.08 -15.20 10.24
C TYR A 602 -37.64 -16.65 10.44
N GLU A 603 -38.60 -17.56 10.61
CA GLU A 603 -38.28 -18.98 10.65
C GLU A 603 -37.95 -19.42 9.22
N GLU A 604 -36.69 -19.71 8.96
CA GLU A 604 -36.27 -20.32 7.69
C GLU A 604 -37.01 -21.65 7.52
N PRO A 605 -37.79 -21.83 6.43
CA PRO A 605 -38.49 -23.08 6.24
C PRO A 605 -37.48 -24.19 5.90
N ALA A 606 -37.80 -25.43 6.29
CA ALA A 606 -36.90 -26.57 6.16
C ALA A 606 -36.82 -27.07 4.70
N HIS A 607 -36.11 -26.33 3.84
CA HIS A 607 -35.91 -26.66 2.42
C HIS A 607 -34.68 -27.52 2.13
N GLY A 608 -33.93 -27.92 3.16
CA GLY A 608 -32.82 -28.86 3.03
C GLY A 608 -31.57 -28.29 2.37
N GLU A 609 -30.51 -29.10 2.35
CA GLU A 609 -29.18 -28.74 1.81
C GLU A 609 -29.17 -28.57 0.26
N PHE A 610 -30.24 -29.00 -0.43
CA PHE A 610 -30.30 -29.02 -1.90
C PHE A 610 -30.94 -27.76 -2.51
N ALA A 611 -31.62 -26.92 -1.72
CA ALA A 611 -32.27 -25.72 -2.22
C ALA A 611 -31.35 -24.48 -2.14
N GLN A 612 -31.28 -23.67 -3.20
CA GLN A 612 -30.52 -22.41 -3.18
C GLN A 612 -31.22 -21.34 -2.32
N GLU A 613 -30.47 -20.66 -1.45
CA GLU A 613 -30.97 -19.64 -0.52
C GLU A 613 -31.82 -18.55 -1.17
N SER A 614 -31.38 -18.04 -2.33
CA SER A 614 -32.10 -17.00 -3.08
C SER A 614 -33.50 -17.42 -3.53
N LYS A 615 -33.76 -18.73 -3.65
CA LYS A 615 -35.03 -19.29 -4.12
C LYS A 615 -36.04 -19.52 -3.00
N TYR A 616 -35.66 -19.45 -1.72
CA TYR A 616 -36.60 -19.52 -0.59
C TYR A 616 -36.55 -18.32 0.37
N ALA A 617 -35.57 -17.43 0.23
CA ALA A 617 -35.44 -16.26 1.08
C ALA A 617 -36.69 -15.34 1.09
N PRO A 618 -36.91 -14.57 2.17
CA PRO A 618 -38.07 -13.67 2.29
C PRO A 618 -38.07 -12.54 1.26
N GLY A 619 -36.92 -12.18 0.71
CA GLY A 619 -36.80 -11.20 -0.36
C GLY A 619 -35.36 -10.78 -0.58
N GLY A 620 -35.17 -9.79 -1.44
CA GLY A 620 -33.84 -9.22 -1.69
C GLY A 620 -33.86 -8.12 -2.73
N ILE A 621 -32.72 -7.47 -2.89
CA ILE A 621 -32.49 -6.42 -3.88
C ILE A 621 -31.21 -6.70 -4.64
N GLY A 622 -31.24 -6.53 -5.96
CA GLY A 622 -30.06 -6.70 -6.80
C GLY A 622 -30.05 -5.79 -8.01
N LEU A 623 -28.97 -5.87 -8.77
CA LEU A 623 -28.73 -5.10 -9.98
C LEU A 623 -27.92 -5.91 -11.00
N VAL A 624 -28.02 -5.52 -12.26
CA VAL A 624 -27.20 -6.03 -13.35
C VAL A 624 -26.87 -4.89 -14.31
N GLU A 625 -25.69 -4.91 -14.92
CA GLU A 625 -25.28 -3.95 -15.94
C GLU A 625 -26.23 -4.00 -17.14
N MET A 626 -26.73 -2.83 -17.56
CA MET A 626 -27.66 -2.70 -18.68
C MET A 626 -27.05 -3.24 -19.99
N GLU A 627 -25.75 -3.08 -20.18
CA GLU A 627 -25.05 -3.59 -21.37
C GLU A 627 -25.23 -5.10 -21.54
N ARG A 628 -25.09 -5.86 -20.43
CA ARG A 628 -25.24 -7.32 -20.39
C ARG A 628 -26.67 -7.80 -20.62
N PHE A 629 -27.65 -6.92 -20.45
CA PHE A 629 -29.08 -7.25 -20.48
C PHE A 629 -29.88 -6.47 -21.54
N SER A 630 -29.19 -5.75 -22.42
CA SER A 630 -29.80 -4.80 -23.36
C SER A 630 -30.74 -5.46 -24.37
N ASP A 631 -30.57 -6.74 -24.70
CA ASP A 631 -31.45 -7.53 -25.56
C ASP A 631 -32.71 -8.03 -24.85
N ARG A 632 -32.73 -7.99 -23.52
CA ARG A 632 -33.80 -8.50 -22.65
C ARG A 632 -34.64 -7.41 -22.00
N VAL A 633 -34.21 -6.16 -22.09
CA VAL A 633 -34.99 -5.00 -21.60
C VAL A 633 -35.68 -4.32 -22.78
N GLN A 634 -37.00 -4.18 -22.70
CA GLN A 634 -37.81 -3.60 -23.77
C GLN A 634 -38.39 -2.26 -23.34
N PHE A 635 -38.10 -1.22 -24.14
CA PHE A 635 -38.67 0.11 -23.99
C PHE A 635 -39.58 0.43 -25.19
N GLU A 636 -40.73 1.03 -24.92
CA GLU A 636 -41.60 1.62 -25.95
C GLU A 636 -41.79 3.11 -25.64
N ASN A 637 -41.40 3.99 -26.56
CA ASN A 637 -41.41 5.45 -26.35
C ASN A 637 -40.72 5.89 -25.03
N ASN A 638 -39.58 5.28 -24.73
CA ASN A 638 -38.80 5.46 -23.50
C ASN A 638 -39.52 4.99 -22.22
N ILE A 639 -40.61 4.23 -22.33
CA ILE A 639 -41.31 3.62 -21.20
C ILE A 639 -40.92 2.15 -21.09
N LEU A 640 -40.47 1.70 -19.93
CA LEU A 640 -40.13 0.31 -19.63
C LEU A 640 -41.39 -0.57 -19.76
N GLN A 641 -41.34 -1.53 -20.69
CA GLN A 641 -42.45 -2.46 -20.98
C GLN A 641 -42.19 -3.86 -20.42
N ALA A 642 -40.95 -4.35 -20.51
CA ALA A 642 -40.60 -5.71 -20.10
C ALA A 642 -39.11 -5.84 -19.75
N VAL A 643 -38.82 -6.78 -18.84
CA VAL A 643 -37.47 -7.29 -18.55
C VAL A 643 -37.52 -8.81 -18.63
N GLU A 644 -37.19 -9.37 -19.81
CA GLU A 644 -37.25 -10.81 -20.06
C GLU A 644 -36.14 -11.55 -19.31
N TRP A 645 -36.52 -12.16 -18.19
CA TRP A 645 -35.65 -13.03 -17.42
C TRP A 645 -36.05 -14.48 -17.66
N ARG A 646 -35.10 -15.28 -18.18
CA ARG A 646 -35.31 -16.69 -18.53
C ARG A 646 -34.40 -17.55 -17.66
N MET A 647 -34.99 -18.45 -16.88
CA MET A 647 -34.27 -19.43 -16.05
C MET A 647 -34.73 -20.85 -16.40
N ASN A 648 -33.85 -21.83 -16.19
CA ASN A 648 -34.15 -23.25 -16.47
C ASN A 648 -35.07 -23.89 -15.39
N HIS A 649 -35.26 -23.23 -14.23
CA HIS A 649 -36.04 -23.71 -13.09
C HIS A 649 -36.93 -22.61 -12.47
N GLY A 650 -37.50 -21.76 -13.33
CA GLY A 650 -38.42 -20.72 -12.90
C GLY A 650 -39.10 -20.00 -14.05
N GLY A 651 -40.26 -19.42 -13.78
CA GLY A 651 -41.11 -18.80 -14.81
C GLY A 651 -41.91 -17.62 -14.30
N ARG A 652 -42.25 -16.72 -15.22
CA ARG A 652 -43.14 -15.59 -14.95
C ARG A 652 -44.59 -16.05 -15.02
N ASP A 653 -45.34 -15.80 -13.96
CA ASP A 653 -46.74 -16.24 -13.80
C ASP A 653 -47.77 -15.16 -14.16
N SER A 654 -47.35 -13.90 -14.31
CA SER A 654 -48.23 -12.77 -14.61
C SER A 654 -47.72 -11.89 -15.76
N GLU A 655 -48.60 -11.05 -16.32
CA GLU A 655 -48.16 -9.92 -17.15
C GLU A 655 -47.49 -8.83 -16.30
N TYR A 656 -46.74 -7.92 -16.95
CA TYR A 656 -46.12 -6.79 -16.27
C TYR A 656 -47.15 -5.71 -15.94
N GLU A 657 -47.08 -5.19 -14.72
CA GLU A 657 -47.88 -4.05 -14.26
C GLU A 657 -46.97 -2.86 -13.95
N ILE A 658 -47.28 -1.69 -14.50
CA ILE A 658 -46.51 -0.47 -14.22
C ILE A 658 -46.83 0.03 -12.80
N ILE A 659 -45.80 0.29 -12.00
CA ILE A 659 -45.96 0.92 -10.69
C ILE A 659 -45.69 2.43 -10.81
N GLU A 660 -46.73 3.24 -10.56
CA GLU A 660 -46.59 4.69 -10.47
C GLU A 660 -46.02 5.14 -9.12
N GLY A 661 -45.32 6.28 -9.14
CA GLY A 661 -44.80 6.96 -7.94
C GLY A 661 -43.46 6.42 -7.42
N CYS A 662 -42.78 5.58 -8.20
CA CYS A 662 -41.41 5.17 -7.93
C CYS A 662 -40.40 6.22 -8.43
N ASP A 663 -39.18 6.18 -7.90
CA ASP A 663 -38.11 7.12 -8.25
C ASP A 663 -37.57 6.92 -9.69
N ARG A 664 -37.62 5.67 -10.18
CA ARG A 664 -37.40 5.26 -11.58
C ARG A 664 -38.60 4.49 -12.09
N GLN A 665 -38.67 4.31 -13.41
CA GLN A 665 -39.72 3.48 -14.02
C GLN A 665 -39.63 2.05 -13.49
N ALA A 666 -40.77 1.54 -13.04
CA ALA A 666 -40.86 0.28 -12.33
C ALA A 666 -42.00 -0.58 -12.90
N ILE A 667 -41.71 -1.86 -13.14
CA ILE A 667 -42.70 -2.86 -13.55
C ILE A 667 -42.71 -4.03 -12.59
N LEU A 668 -43.90 -4.49 -12.22
CA LEU A 668 -44.16 -5.58 -11.29
C LEU A 668 -44.64 -6.82 -12.04
N CYS A 669 -44.23 -7.99 -11.60
CA CYS A 669 -44.78 -9.27 -12.04
C CYS A 669 -44.59 -10.35 -10.98
N GLU A 670 -45.22 -11.50 -11.19
CA GLU A 670 -45.08 -12.69 -10.38
C GLU A 670 -44.11 -13.67 -11.02
N TYR A 671 -43.24 -14.27 -10.20
CA TYR A 671 -42.36 -15.36 -10.61
C TYR A 671 -42.48 -16.55 -9.65
N SER A 672 -42.35 -17.76 -10.18
CA SER A 672 -42.19 -18.99 -9.42
C SER A 672 -40.87 -19.67 -9.74
N PHE A 673 -40.28 -20.32 -8.75
CA PHE A 673 -39.04 -21.08 -8.87
C PHE A 673 -39.21 -22.47 -8.26
N ASP A 674 -38.69 -23.47 -8.96
CA ASP A 674 -38.59 -24.82 -8.41
C ASP A 674 -37.45 -24.83 -7.38
N LEU A 675 -37.76 -25.28 -6.16
CA LEU A 675 -36.80 -25.39 -5.06
C LEU A 675 -35.90 -26.63 -5.20
N PHE A 676 -36.38 -27.65 -5.92
CA PHE A 676 -35.68 -28.90 -6.16
C PHE A 676 -35.84 -29.30 -7.62
N THR A 677 -34.82 -29.96 -8.19
CA THR A 677 -35.03 -30.81 -9.37
C THR A 677 -35.84 -32.05 -8.97
N ALA A 678 -36.46 -32.72 -9.94
CA ALA A 678 -37.24 -33.92 -9.65
C ALA A 678 -36.44 -35.03 -8.93
N PRO A 679 -35.17 -35.33 -9.29
CA PRO A 679 -34.34 -36.28 -8.56
C PRO A 679 -34.00 -35.82 -7.13
N GLU A 680 -33.66 -34.54 -6.94
CA GLU A 680 -33.33 -33.99 -5.61
C GLU A 680 -34.53 -34.01 -4.67
N ALA A 681 -35.73 -33.72 -5.18
CA ALA A 681 -36.95 -33.80 -4.40
C ALA A 681 -37.21 -35.23 -3.92
N GLU A 682 -37.04 -36.23 -4.80
CA GLU A 682 -37.19 -37.64 -4.46
C GLU A 682 -36.15 -38.09 -3.42
N GLU A 683 -34.90 -37.67 -3.58
CA GLU A 683 -33.83 -37.95 -2.62
C GLU A 683 -34.11 -37.31 -1.25
N TYR A 684 -34.58 -36.07 -1.22
CA TYR A 684 -34.89 -35.35 0.01
C TYR A 684 -36.08 -35.97 0.75
N ILE A 685 -37.15 -36.30 0.04
CA ILE A 685 -38.32 -37.02 0.57
C ILE A 685 -37.89 -38.35 1.21
N ASN A 686 -37.03 -39.10 0.51
CA ASN A 686 -36.51 -40.38 1.00
C ASN A 686 -35.55 -40.23 2.20
N LYS A 687 -34.70 -39.20 2.20
CA LYS A 687 -33.72 -38.94 3.29
C LYS A 687 -34.41 -38.61 4.61
N TYR A 688 -35.55 -37.92 4.57
CA TYR A 688 -36.26 -37.43 5.77
C TYR A 688 -37.61 -38.10 6.05
N ASP A 689 -38.01 -39.11 5.26
CA ASP A 689 -39.26 -39.88 5.43
C ASP A 689 -40.53 -38.99 5.43
N LEU A 690 -40.57 -38.04 4.49
CA LEU A 690 -41.68 -37.08 4.32
C LEU A 690 -42.78 -37.66 3.40
N GLU A 691 -44.03 -37.21 3.55
CA GLU A 691 -45.03 -37.42 2.49
C GLU A 691 -44.84 -36.42 1.34
N GLU A 692 -45.11 -36.81 0.09
CA GLU A 692 -44.91 -35.96 -1.11
C GLU A 692 -45.67 -34.62 -1.02
N GLU A 693 -46.76 -34.57 -0.26
CA GLU A 693 -47.60 -33.39 -0.03
C GLU A 693 -47.03 -32.43 1.05
N GLU A 694 -46.05 -32.88 1.85
CA GLU A 694 -45.44 -32.09 2.93
C GLU A 694 -44.24 -31.26 2.45
N LEU A 695 -43.64 -31.61 1.30
CA LEU A 695 -42.52 -30.86 0.73
C LEU A 695 -43.01 -29.72 -0.16
N GLN A 696 -42.68 -28.49 0.21
CA GLN A 696 -42.86 -27.34 -0.67
C GLN A 696 -41.82 -27.41 -1.79
N THR A 697 -42.26 -27.68 -3.01
CA THR A 697 -41.38 -27.83 -4.18
C THR A 697 -41.19 -26.55 -4.97
N THR A 698 -42.00 -25.52 -4.70
CA THR A 698 -42.01 -24.27 -5.48
C THR A 698 -42.15 -23.08 -4.55
N SER A 699 -41.33 -22.05 -4.78
CA SER A 699 -41.45 -20.76 -4.12
C SER A 699 -41.98 -19.71 -5.08
N ARG A 700 -42.73 -18.73 -4.57
CA ARG A 700 -43.39 -17.69 -5.37
C ARG A 700 -43.01 -16.31 -4.87
N TYR A 701 -42.82 -15.39 -5.80
CA TYR A 701 -42.32 -14.06 -5.52
C TYR A 701 -43.10 -12.99 -6.25
N TRP A 702 -43.16 -11.82 -5.62
CA TRP A 702 -43.38 -10.57 -6.32
C TRP A 702 -42.02 -10.02 -6.76
N TYR A 703 -41.88 -9.66 -8.04
CA TYR A 703 -40.67 -9.05 -8.60
C TYR A 703 -40.97 -7.67 -9.17
N VAL A 704 -40.21 -6.67 -8.74
CA VAL A 704 -40.21 -5.32 -9.33
C VAL A 704 -38.88 -5.08 -10.01
N PHE A 705 -38.92 -4.74 -11.30
CA PHE A 705 -37.75 -4.33 -12.07
C PHE A 705 -37.76 -2.82 -12.27
N PHE A 706 -36.60 -2.19 -12.13
CA PHE A 706 -36.40 -0.77 -12.35
C PHE A 706 -35.35 -0.52 -13.42
N ALA A 707 -35.70 0.25 -14.45
CA ALA A 707 -34.77 0.62 -15.51
C ALA A 707 -35.22 1.87 -16.25
N GLU A 708 -34.26 2.62 -16.77
CA GLU A 708 -34.47 3.69 -17.75
C GLU A 708 -33.59 3.41 -18.97
N GLN A 709 -33.97 3.93 -20.13
CA GLN A 709 -33.31 3.61 -21.40
C GLN A 709 -31.82 3.99 -21.42
N ASP A 710 -31.44 5.03 -20.67
CA ASP A 710 -30.06 5.52 -20.58
C ASP A 710 -29.40 5.14 -19.24
N SER A 711 -29.95 4.19 -18.49
CA SER A 711 -29.39 3.73 -17.21
C SER A 711 -28.23 2.76 -17.43
N ASP A 712 -27.17 2.88 -16.62
CA ASP A 712 -26.07 1.92 -16.59
C ASP A 712 -26.48 0.55 -16.04
N TYR A 713 -27.57 0.49 -15.27
CA TYR A 713 -28.03 -0.72 -14.58
C TYR A 713 -29.53 -0.94 -14.72
N VAL A 714 -29.93 -2.22 -14.66
CA VAL A 714 -31.28 -2.67 -14.31
C VAL A 714 -31.23 -3.08 -12.85
N TYR A 715 -32.27 -2.75 -12.08
CA TYR A 715 -32.39 -3.15 -10.68
C TYR A 715 -33.57 -4.10 -10.49
N THR A 716 -33.47 -4.98 -9.52
CA THR A 716 -34.53 -5.90 -9.11
C THR A 716 -34.78 -5.79 -7.62
N LEU A 717 -36.05 -5.81 -7.23
CA LEU A 717 -36.50 -5.99 -5.86
C LEU A 717 -37.48 -7.15 -5.87
N PHE A 718 -37.32 -8.12 -4.99
CA PHE A 718 -38.31 -9.17 -4.83
C PHE A 718 -38.67 -9.45 -3.38
N LEU A 719 -39.90 -9.90 -3.17
CA LEU A 719 -40.42 -10.34 -1.88
C LEU A 719 -41.19 -11.65 -2.07
N ASN A 720 -40.96 -12.60 -1.18
CA ASN A 720 -41.63 -13.90 -1.18
C ASN A 720 -43.12 -13.73 -0.84
N GLN A 721 -44.00 -14.33 -1.64
CA GLN A 721 -45.45 -14.23 -1.47
C GLN A 721 -45.96 -14.90 -0.19
N GLU A 722 -45.18 -15.81 0.40
CA GLU A 722 -45.50 -16.45 1.68
C GLU A 722 -45.49 -15.46 2.85
N HIS A 723 -44.60 -14.46 2.79
CA HIS A 723 -44.39 -13.52 3.89
C HIS A 723 -44.94 -12.11 3.58
N PHE A 724 -45.05 -11.73 2.30
CA PHE A 724 -45.39 -10.37 1.89
C PHE A 724 -46.54 -10.32 0.88
N THR A 725 -47.39 -9.30 1.03
CA THR A 725 -48.47 -9.04 0.08
C THR A 725 -47.97 -8.20 -1.10
N LYS A 726 -48.75 -8.19 -2.19
CA LYS A 726 -48.52 -7.29 -3.33
C LYS A 726 -48.46 -5.81 -2.93
N ASP A 727 -49.25 -5.40 -1.94
CA ASP A 727 -49.23 -4.02 -1.44
C ASP A 727 -47.92 -3.68 -0.71
N ASP A 728 -47.28 -4.67 -0.09
CA ASP A 728 -46.02 -4.48 0.64
C ASP A 728 -44.86 -4.23 -0.32
N ILE A 729 -44.74 -5.02 -1.40
CA ILE A 729 -43.70 -4.78 -2.41
C ILE A 729 -43.91 -3.44 -3.14
N ILE A 730 -45.16 -3.04 -3.41
CA ILE A 730 -45.44 -1.74 -4.05
C ILE A 730 -45.06 -0.58 -3.13
N LYS A 731 -45.34 -0.68 -1.83
CA LYS A 731 -44.88 0.32 -0.85
C LYS A 731 -43.36 0.38 -0.81
N LEU A 732 -42.71 -0.78 -0.71
CA LEU A 732 -41.25 -0.88 -0.63
C LEU A 732 -40.59 -0.31 -1.88
N ALA A 733 -41.07 -0.66 -3.07
CA ALA A 733 -40.60 -0.14 -4.36
C ALA A 733 -40.67 1.39 -4.45
N ARG A 734 -41.65 2.03 -3.79
CA ARG A 734 -41.78 3.49 -3.76
C ARG A 734 -40.82 4.18 -2.78
N THR A 735 -40.28 3.45 -1.81
CA THR A 735 -39.26 3.99 -0.88
C THR A 735 -37.87 4.00 -1.51
N LEU A 736 -37.64 3.15 -2.50
CA LEU A 736 -36.37 3.05 -3.22
C LEU A 736 -35.98 4.36 -3.90
N LYS A 737 -34.79 4.85 -3.56
CA LYS A 737 -34.13 6.00 -4.17
C LYS A 737 -32.86 5.54 -4.85
N PHE A 738 -32.74 5.83 -6.14
CA PHE A 738 -31.57 5.43 -6.92
C PHE A 738 -30.52 6.52 -6.86
N MET A 739 -29.32 6.15 -6.45
CA MET A 739 -28.17 7.05 -6.45
C MET A 739 -27.73 7.29 -7.90
N LYS A 740 -27.12 8.46 -8.15
CA LYS A 740 -26.74 8.92 -9.49
C LYS A 740 -25.31 8.59 -9.84
#